data_AF-A0A8S1QPC6-F1
#
_entry.id   AF-A0A8S1QPC6-F1
#
_cell.length_a   1.000
_cell.length_b   1.000
_cell.length_c   1.000
_cell.angle_alpha   90.00
_cell.angle_beta   90.00
_cell.angle_gamma   90.00
#
_symmetry.space_group_name_H-M   'P 1'
#
loop_
_entity.id
_entity.type
_entity.pdbx_description
1 polymer ?
#
loop_
_entity_poly.entity_id
_entity_poly.type
_entity_poly.pdbx_seq_one_letter_code
_entity_poly.pdbx_strand_id
1 'polypeptide(L)'
;MGITCSNNQIIIINEIENTQKPEPRFCNNNQQNTPLEFQCYAWNRKQQKLIQKKFTVHFTQENQIKYLIDGYFLRIEQIYDFTERPEVLTNFYCIKYLEWDGKYGENLKKNGKWTVNCKGKNLITLGGYYSTEGLKQGLWTEIIKNYSEQAQIYEVGEYFNNLRIGKWTFVDENKQIGCGRYNEYGQKIGKWINLDERYSKINQVLHVGEYKNGKKVGRWDIFFRKDIDQSFLQIGGGLYHYNNQESSIKVGNWIELSESYYCYSQITYNGLYKNNIKISQWDTYNSQKKIGGGSYTEQAEGSSFKVGNWIEIDECYKNKLLVIYPYHGYYQNGQKVGRWEIIDSRYERDINRGGGSYQIIEGMGSIKTGRWVELLQVDSDYQEFTCEGEYKNGYKVGRWDIFLQNNLIGGGQYLEVESIRSVKTGKWIELHDDSRSYDIITYDGEYKEGIKVGKWDIIFNRELIGGGLYDQVDGISSLKNGKWIEWKKNYSCVTYNGEYQKGIKVGLLQLLKKQNNKFSLIGCANYDSKGIKIYKQDINSNIINMGEFINRIKIGRWNTFYKQYQHNDLQLIGGGSYNQMEGIQSIKIGNWVELWDGFYSESQVILSGQYENGKKVDRWNILYRPDEDQKFQMIGGGQYKNQIKKSSSVKIGEWIELSDVFYNGAQVIYHGCYKNGNKVGKWNSLYRKDCQEAFELIGGGLYKDEKNSSFKIGNWIELSSGFYCLSQVTYVGNYINGKKVGRWEIWFRDRETKVNEQIGGGFYLDQGSSSIKTGNWIELSDEFYCLSQVTYAGDYKNGIKVGRWDIWFRHQETKKNEQIGREFYNDQVKDDSRKNGIWTQLISNFGNGTGLKQIIYNGAYKNDKKVGIWEERERNKYQMDQGFIKIKEIIYDY
;
A
#
# COMPACT_ATOMS: atom_id res chain seq x y z
N MET A 1 -70.14 21.26 -10.60
CA MET A 1 -70.22 21.87 -9.25
C MET A 1 -68.78 21.91 -8.75
N GLY A 2 -67.97 22.95 -8.99
CA GLY A 2 -68.13 24.33 -8.50
C GLY A 2 -67.77 24.33 -7.01
N ILE A 3 -66.56 24.73 -6.59
CA ILE A 3 -66.26 26.09 -6.09
C ILE A 3 -64.73 26.32 -6.06
N THR A 4 -64.35 27.54 -6.45
CA THR A 4 -63.02 28.17 -6.49
C THR A 4 -62.80 29.15 -5.32
N CYS A 5 -61.60 29.75 -5.27
CA CYS A 5 -61.17 31.01 -4.61
C CYS A 5 -60.60 30.88 -3.18
N SER A 6 -59.28 31.07 -2.96
CA SER A 6 -58.42 32.28 -2.99
C SER A 6 -58.47 33.09 -1.69
N ASN A 7 -57.31 33.33 -1.07
CA ASN A 7 -56.88 34.68 -0.67
C ASN A 7 -55.44 34.73 -0.15
N ASN A 8 -54.69 35.66 -0.74
CA ASN A 8 -53.45 36.24 -0.23
C ASN A 8 -53.73 37.03 1.05
N GLN A 9 -52.91 36.84 2.09
CA GLN A 9 -52.70 37.89 3.09
C GLN A 9 -51.20 38.08 3.31
N ILE A 10 -50.77 39.28 2.94
CA ILE A 10 -49.50 39.90 3.29
C ILE A 10 -49.57 40.24 4.78
N ILE A 11 -48.71 39.65 5.61
CA ILE A 11 -48.48 40.10 6.97
C ILE A 11 -47.17 40.89 6.98
N ILE A 12 -47.33 42.20 7.21
CA ILE A 12 -46.28 43.13 7.61
C ILE A 12 -45.92 42.77 9.06
N ILE A 13 -44.66 42.38 9.32
CA ILE A 13 -44.15 42.23 10.68
C ILE A 13 -43.27 43.45 10.97
N ASN A 14 -43.75 44.26 11.92
CA ASN A 14 -43.04 45.39 12.50
C ASN A 14 -41.82 44.94 13.32
N GLU A 15 -40.80 45.80 13.30
CA GLU A 15 -39.63 45.76 14.17
C GLU A 15 -40.02 45.68 15.65
N ILE A 16 -39.48 44.67 16.33
CA ILE A 16 -39.30 44.69 17.78
C ILE A 16 -37.83 44.34 18.04
N GLU A 17 -37.06 45.38 18.35
CA GLU A 17 -35.81 45.25 19.08
C GLU A 17 -36.14 44.73 20.48
N ASN A 18 -35.72 43.49 20.79
CA ASN A 18 -35.31 43.17 22.15
C ASN A 18 -34.44 41.92 22.24
N THR A 19 -33.42 42.08 23.06
CA THR A 19 -32.30 41.21 23.40
C THR A 19 -32.71 39.88 24.04
N GLN A 20 -32.33 38.77 23.40
CA GLN A 20 -31.68 37.59 24.01
C GLN A 20 -31.31 36.60 22.90
N LYS A 21 -30.00 36.39 22.67
CA LYS A 21 -29.50 35.38 21.74
C LYS A 21 -29.91 33.99 22.25
N PRO A 22 -30.62 33.15 21.47
CA PRO A 22 -30.84 31.77 21.86
C PRO A 22 -29.51 31.01 21.77
N GLU A 23 -29.18 30.27 22.84
CA GLU A 23 -28.04 29.35 22.85
C GLU A 23 -28.24 28.27 21.77
N PRO A 24 -27.25 28.00 20.90
CA PRO A 24 -27.32 26.89 19.95
C PRO A 24 -27.09 25.57 20.72
N ARG A 25 -28.18 24.93 21.15
CA ARG A 25 -28.15 23.59 21.75
C ARG A 25 -28.49 22.52 20.71
N PHE A 26 -27.49 22.11 19.93
CA PHE A 26 -27.62 20.93 19.04
C PHE A 26 -27.67 19.60 19.82
N CYS A 27 -27.30 19.61 21.11
CA CYS A 27 -27.33 18.45 22.00
C CYS A 27 -28.40 18.62 23.10
N ASN A 28 -29.69 18.58 22.75
CA ASN A 28 -30.74 18.43 23.76
C ASN A 28 -31.12 16.95 23.91
N ASN A 29 -30.96 16.44 25.14
CA ASN A 29 -30.75 15.06 25.58
C ASN A 29 -31.81 13.97 25.26
N ASN A 30 -32.81 14.19 24.42
CA ASN A 30 -33.92 13.24 24.27
C ASN A 30 -34.25 12.77 22.84
N GLN A 31 -33.54 13.22 21.80
CA GLN A 31 -33.64 12.58 20.48
C GLN A 31 -32.60 11.46 20.40
N GLN A 32 -33.10 10.24 20.33
CA GLN A 32 -32.32 8.99 20.29
C GLN A 32 -31.13 9.10 19.33
N ASN A 33 -29.96 8.61 19.77
CA ASN A 33 -28.73 8.45 18.99
C ASN A 33 -28.92 7.43 17.86
N THR A 34 -29.86 7.67 16.95
CA THR A 34 -30.11 6.80 15.82
C THR A 34 -28.90 6.92 14.90
N PRO A 35 -28.19 5.81 14.63
CA PRO A 35 -27.02 5.84 13.76
C PRO A 35 -27.40 6.38 12.38
N LEU A 36 -26.62 7.32 11.86
CA LEU A 36 -26.82 7.80 10.49
C LEU A 36 -26.15 6.81 9.53
N GLU A 37 -26.91 6.24 8.62
CA GLU A 37 -26.39 5.35 7.58
C GLU A 37 -25.93 6.16 6.38
N PHE A 38 -24.69 5.95 5.97
CA PHE A 38 -24.08 6.56 4.79
C PHE A 38 -23.56 5.49 3.85
N GLN A 39 -23.30 5.88 2.61
CA GLN A 39 -22.66 5.04 1.60
C GLN A 39 -21.37 5.71 1.14
N CYS A 40 -20.31 4.91 1.04
CA CYS A 40 -19.00 5.34 0.54
C CYS A 40 -18.49 4.37 -0.52
N TYR A 41 -17.59 4.84 -1.38
CA TYR A 41 -16.83 3.96 -2.24
C TYR A 41 -15.55 3.50 -1.52
N ALA A 42 -15.31 2.20 -1.51
CA ALA A 42 -14.09 1.58 -1.01
C ALA A 42 -13.41 0.81 -2.13
N TRP A 43 -12.08 0.92 -2.25
CA TRP A 43 -11.33 0.13 -3.23
C TRP A 43 -11.28 -1.33 -2.80
N ASN A 44 -11.97 -2.20 -3.54
CA ASN A 44 -11.87 -3.64 -3.38
C ASN A 44 -10.62 -4.15 -4.11
N ARG A 45 -9.54 -4.40 -3.36
CA ARG A 45 -8.29 -4.94 -3.93
C ARG A 45 -8.46 -6.28 -4.66
N LYS A 46 -9.41 -7.14 -4.25
CA LYS A 46 -9.65 -8.42 -4.93
C LYS A 46 -10.28 -8.21 -6.31
N GLN A 47 -11.26 -7.32 -6.39
CA GLN A 47 -11.99 -7.02 -7.63
C GLN A 47 -11.32 -5.94 -8.48
N GLN A 48 -10.33 -5.22 -7.93
CA GLN A 48 -9.65 -4.07 -8.56
C GLN A 48 -10.65 -3.00 -9.03
N LYS A 49 -11.63 -2.68 -8.18
CA LYS A 49 -12.63 -1.64 -8.46
C LYS A 49 -13.10 -0.96 -7.18
N LEU A 50 -13.73 0.19 -7.35
CA LEU A 50 -14.51 0.83 -6.28
C LEU A 50 -15.81 0.05 -6.08
N ILE A 51 -16.10 -0.33 -4.83
CA ILE A 51 -17.38 -0.90 -4.42
C ILE A 51 -18.06 0.06 -3.46
N GLN A 52 -19.38 0.15 -3.55
CA GLN A 52 -20.17 0.91 -2.59
C GLN A 52 -20.32 0.08 -1.30
N LYS A 53 -20.00 0.70 -0.17
CA LYS A 53 -20.17 0.12 1.15
C LYS A 53 -21.01 1.04 2.01
N LYS A 54 -21.96 0.45 2.73
CA LYS A 54 -22.71 1.12 3.80
C LYS A 54 -21.83 1.21 5.05
N PHE A 55 -21.92 2.31 5.76
CA PHE A 55 -21.29 2.51 7.06
C PHE A 55 -22.21 3.37 7.93
N THR A 56 -22.11 3.22 9.25
CA THR A 56 -22.90 4.02 10.19
C THR A 56 -22.02 5.03 10.91
N VAL A 57 -22.60 6.19 11.19
CA VAL A 57 -21.97 7.27 11.96
C VAL A 57 -22.76 7.48 13.23
N HIS A 58 -22.09 7.40 14.36
CA HIS A 58 -22.67 7.61 15.68
C HIS A 58 -22.06 8.85 16.30
N PHE A 59 -22.92 9.76 16.76
CA PHE A 59 -22.52 10.86 17.62
C PHE A 59 -22.66 10.42 19.08
N THR A 60 -21.63 10.63 19.89
CA THR A 60 -21.65 10.23 21.30
C THR A 60 -21.84 11.42 22.22
N GLN A 61 -22.30 11.13 23.45
CA GLN A 61 -22.38 12.12 24.54
C GLN A 61 -21.01 12.66 24.94
N GLU A 62 -19.93 11.93 24.64
CA GLU A 62 -18.54 12.35 24.84
C GLU A 62 -18.04 13.28 23.71
N ASN A 63 -18.94 13.81 22.89
CA ASN A 63 -18.61 14.70 21.79
C ASN A 63 -17.70 14.04 20.74
N GLN A 64 -17.94 12.77 20.43
CA GLN A 64 -17.18 12.04 19.41
C GLN A 64 -18.06 11.65 18.23
N ILE A 65 -17.43 11.56 17.06
CA ILE A 65 -17.97 10.92 15.86
C ILE A 65 -17.32 9.54 15.75
N LYS A 66 -18.13 8.48 15.81
CA LYS A 66 -17.67 7.11 15.63
C LYS A 66 -18.14 6.59 14.27
N TYR A 67 -17.20 6.19 13.44
CA TYR A 67 -17.45 5.60 12.13
C TYR A 67 -17.38 4.08 12.24
N LEU A 68 -18.46 3.37 11.91
CA LEU A 68 -18.54 1.91 12.00
C LEU A 68 -18.83 1.29 10.64
N ILE A 69 -18.13 0.22 10.31
CA ILE A 69 -18.36 -0.58 9.11
C ILE A 69 -18.44 -2.05 9.49
N ASP A 70 -19.51 -2.73 9.08
CA ASP A 70 -19.74 -4.14 9.39
C ASP A 70 -19.62 -4.43 10.92
N GLY A 71 -20.01 -3.47 11.78
CA GLY A 71 -19.90 -3.54 13.25
C GLY A 71 -18.54 -3.17 13.86
N TYR A 72 -17.51 -2.89 13.05
CA TYR A 72 -16.17 -2.54 13.52
C TYR A 72 -15.91 -1.03 13.48
N PHE A 73 -15.27 -0.50 14.52
CA PHE A 73 -14.81 0.89 14.53
C PHE A 73 -13.70 1.11 13.51
N LEU A 74 -13.93 2.07 12.62
CA LEU A 74 -12.96 2.52 11.63
C LEU A 74 -12.19 3.75 12.11
N ARG A 75 -12.88 4.68 12.78
CA ARG A 75 -12.34 5.92 13.34
C ARG A 75 -13.22 6.44 14.48
N ILE A 76 -12.58 7.09 15.43
CA ILE A 76 -13.22 7.91 16.46
C ILE A 76 -12.59 9.29 16.35
N GLU A 77 -13.40 10.34 16.26
CA GLU A 77 -12.95 11.72 16.10
C GLU A 77 -13.60 12.62 17.14
N GLN A 78 -12.80 13.47 17.79
CA GLN A 78 -13.29 14.40 18.79
C GLN A 78 -13.86 15.65 18.12
N ILE A 79 -15.06 16.06 18.54
CA ILE A 79 -15.73 17.29 18.13
C ILE A 79 -15.35 18.38 19.14
N TYR A 80 -14.85 19.50 18.63
CA TYR A 80 -14.48 20.67 19.44
C TYR A 80 -15.45 21.83 19.24
N ASP A 81 -15.96 22.04 18.03
CA ASP A 81 -16.98 23.05 17.74
C ASP A 81 -18.38 22.44 17.84
N PHE A 82 -19.13 22.89 18.85
CA PHE A 82 -20.51 22.44 19.12
C PHE A 82 -21.57 23.32 18.44
N THR A 83 -21.16 24.44 17.84
CA THR A 83 -22.06 25.40 17.20
C THR A 83 -22.41 25.01 15.77
N GLU A 84 -21.55 24.22 15.13
CA GLU A 84 -21.71 23.76 13.76
C GLU A 84 -21.84 22.23 13.69
N ARG A 85 -22.63 21.75 12.72
CA ARG A 85 -22.73 20.31 12.46
C ARG A 85 -21.36 19.82 11.99
N PRO A 86 -20.74 18.83 12.66
CA PRO A 86 -19.43 18.35 12.26
C PRO A 86 -19.46 17.75 10.85
N GLU A 87 -18.36 17.97 10.12
CA GLU A 87 -18.19 17.42 8.78
C GLU A 87 -18.07 15.90 8.84
N VAL A 88 -18.99 15.19 8.18
CA VAL A 88 -18.96 13.73 8.10
C VAL A 88 -18.14 13.33 6.88
N LEU A 89 -17.04 12.61 7.11
CA LEU A 89 -16.24 12.03 6.05
C LEU A 89 -17.04 10.93 5.34
N THR A 90 -17.21 11.04 4.02
CA THR A 90 -17.96 10.08 3.20
C THR A 90 -17.08 9.18 2.34
N ASN A 91 -15.76 9.30 2.49
CA ASN A 91 -14.77 8.50 1.76
C ASN A 91 -14.07 7.52 2.70
N PHE A 92 -14.11 6.22 2.40
CA PHE A 92 -13.55 5.18 3.26
C PHE A 92 -12.05 5.37 3.54
N TYR A 93 -11.28 5.76 2.53
CA TYR A 93 -9.85 6.00 2.67
C TYR A 93 -9.57 7.20 3.56
N CYS A 94 -10.33 8.28 3.40
CA CYS A 94 -10.21 9.49 4.22
C CYS A 94 -10.60 9.22 5.67
N ILE A 95 -11.71 8.51 5.91
CA ILE A 95 -12.11 8.13 7.27
C ILE A 95 -10.96 7.41 7.98
N LYS A 96 -10.28 6.48 7.30
CA LYS A 96 -9.25 5.66 7.93
C LYS A 96 -7.90 6.36 8.15
N TYR A 97 -7.53 7.29 7.27
CA TYR A 97 -6.14 7.74 7.18
C TYR A 97 -5.93 9.25 7.21
N LEU A 98 -7.00 10.05 7.12
CA LEU A 98 -6.92 11.49 7.06
C LEU A 98 -6.87 12.08 8.47
N GLU A 99 -5.87 12.88 8.78
CA GLU A 99 -5.77 13.61 10.03
C GLU A 99 -5.60 15.09 9.70
N TRP A 100 -6.42 15.94 10.33
CA TRP A 100 -6.30 17.38 10.19
C TRP A 100 -5.45 17.92 11.33
N ASP A 101 -4.44 18.71 11.00
CA ASP A 101 -3.55 19.37 11.95
C ASP A 101 -3.72 20.89 11.86
N GLY A 102 -3.88 21.53 13.01
CA GLY A 102 -4.18 22.96 13.12
C GLY A 102 -4.47 23.37 14.55
N LYS A 103 -4.72 24.67 14.76
CA LYS A 103 -5.04 25.21 16.08
C LYS A 103 -6.51 25.58 16.16
N TYR A 104 -7.10 25.34 17.33
CA TYR A 104 -8.40 25.90 17.68
C TYR A 104 -8.19 27.26 18.39
N GLY A 105 -9.06 28.21 18.11
CA GLY A 105 -9.14 29.48 18.85
C GLY A 105 -9.77 29.30 20.22
N GLU A 106 -9.83 30.38 21.00
CA GLU A 106 -10.45 30.40 22.34
C GLU A 106 -11.95 30.06 22.29
N ASN A 107 -12.60 30.28 21.15
CA ASN A 107 -13.99 29.93 20.89
C ASN A 107 -14.19 28.46 20.47
N LEU A 108 -13.15 27.61 20.57
CA LEU A 108 -13.12 26.22 20.09
C LEU A 108 -13.40 26.04 18.59
N LYS A 109 -13.34 27.13 17.82
CA LYS A 109 -13.42 27.08 16.35
C LYS A 109 -12.04 26.94 15.74
N LYS A 110 -11.98 26.36 14.54
CA LYS A 110 -10.72 26.22 13.79
C LYS A 110 -10.15 27.62 13.50
N ASN A 111 -8.87 27.84 13.78
CA ASN A 111 -8.22 29.14 13.57
C ASN A 111 -6.83 28.96 12.92
N GLY A 112 -6.47 29.85 12.01
CA GLY A 112 -5.16 29.88 11.37
C GLY A 112 -4.98 28.85 10.26
N LYS A 113 -3.72 28.47 10.01
CA LYS A 113 -3.37 27.49 8.98
C LYS A 113 -3.70 26.08 9.43
N TRP A 114 -4.39 25.33 8.57
CA TRP A 114 -4.72 23.93 8.75
C TRP A 114 -4.10 23.11 7.62
N THR A 115 -3.51 21.98 7.97
CA THR A 115 -2.87 21.05 7.04
C THR A 115 -3.40 19.63 7.20
N VAL A 116 -3.22 18.81 6.18
CA VAL A 116 -3.67 17.41 6.19
C VAL A 116 -2.47 16.47 6.29
N ASN A 117 -2.53 15.56 7.25
CA ASN A 117 -1.66 14.38 7.32
C ASN A 117 -2.42 13.16 6.78
N CYS A 118 -1.78 12.37 5.92
CA CYS A 118 -2.38 11.13 5.42
C CYS A 118 -1.41 9.96 5.57
N LYS A 119 -1.79 8.94 6.35
CA LYS A 119 -0.92 7.79 6.70
C LYS A 119 0.43 8.20 7.31
N GLY A 120 0.44 9.23 8.15
CA GLY A 120 1.67 9.76 8.75
C GLY A 120 2.60 10.49 7.77
N LYS A 121 2.24 10.60 6.48
CA LYS A 121 2.93 11.51 5.55
C LYS A 121 2.27 12.88 5.64
N ASN A 122 3.06 13.89 5.96
CA ASN A 122 2.61 15.26 5.94
C ASN A 122 2.43 15.71 4.48
N LEU A 123 1.17 15.90 4.08
CA LEU A 123 0.85 16.44 2.76
C LEU A 123 0.80 17.96 2.92
N ILE A 124 1.98 18.58 3.08
CA ILE A 124 2.17 20.00 3.44
C ILE A 124 1.39 20.95 2.49
N THR A 125 1.08 20.50 1.28
CA THR A 125 0.34 21.24 0.25
C THR A 125 -1.18 21.20 0.39
N LEU A 126 -1.75 20.32 1.23
CA LEU A 126 -3.19 20.18 1.45
C LEU A 126 -3.64 21.01 2.67
N GLY A 127 -4.81 21.64 2.56
CA GLY A 127 -5.41 22.49 3.59
C GLY A 127 -5.48 23.97 3.18
N GLY A 128 -5.58 24.86 4.15
CA GLY A 128 -5.79 26.29 3.92
C GLY A 128 -5.84 27.09 5.22
N TYR A 129 -6.51 28.24 5.19
CA TYR A 129 -6.59 29.15 6.33
C TYR A 129 -8.03 29.33 6.82
N TYR A 130 -8.21 29.27 8.14
CA TYR A 130 -9.45 29.65 8.81
C TYR A 130 -9.28 31.01 9.49
N SER A 131 -10.31 31.85 9.36
CA SER A 131 -10.46 33.08 10.15
C SER A 131 -10.64 32.80 11.64
N THR A 132 -10.56 33.85 12.47
CA THR A 132 -10.82 33.79 13.92
C THR A 132 -12.25 33.35 14.26
N GLU A 133 -13.18 33.49 13.31
CA GLU A 133 -14.58 33.06 13.45
C GLU A 133 -14.83 31.61 13.02
N GLY A 134 -13.79 30.86 12.63
CA GLY A 134 -13.94 29.48 12.15
C GLY A 134 -14.32 29.33 10.68
N LEU A 135 -14.36 30.43 9.92
CA LEU A 135 -14.72 30.41 8.50
C LEU A 135 -13.48 30.22 7.62
N LYS A 136 -13.55 29.36 6.60
CA LYS A 136 -12.51 29.18 5.57
C LYS A 136 -12.31 30.48 4.78
N GLN A 137 -11.05 30.86 4.59
CA GLN A 137 -10.63 32.06 3.85
C GLN A 137 -9.44 31.75 2.94
N GLY A 138 -9.30 32.53 1.87
CA GLY A 138 -8.12 32.54 0.99
C GLY A 138 -7.95 31.25 0.20
N LEU A 139 -6.71 30.94 -0.17
CA LEU A 139 -6.37 29.76 -0.97
C LEU A 139 -6.50 28.46 -0.15
N TRP A 140 -7.16 27.47 -0.75
CA TRP A 140 -7.39 26.16 -0.20
C TRP A 140 -7.05 25.07 -1.21
N THR A 141 -6.49 23.99 -0.68
CA THR A 141 -6.28 22.74 -1.39
C THR A 141 -7.06 21.64 -0.68
N GLU A 142 -8.13 21.14 -1.29
CA GLU A 142 -9.02 20.14 -0.70
C GLU A 142 -8.92 18.79 -1.41
N ILE A 143 -9.01 17.70 -0.65
CA ILE A 143 -9.15 16.37 -1.25
C ILE A 143 -10.55 16.21 -1.85
N ILE A 144 -10.65 15.58 -3.00
CA ILE A 144 -11.96 15.31 -3.60
C ILE A 144 -12.69 14.18 -2.84
N LYS A 145 -14.03 14.13 -2.98
CA LYS A 145 -14.88 13.12 -2.32
C LYS A 145 -14.46 11.67 -2.60
N ASN A 146 -13.85 11.39 -3.74
CA ASN A 146 -13.37 10.07 -4.16
C ASN A 146 -11.84 9.92 -4.07
N TYR A 147 -11.18 10.70 -3.23
CA TYR A 147 -9.74 10.58 -2.97
C TYR A 147 -9.35 9.14 -2.61
N SER A 148 -8.23 8.66 -3.17
CA SER A 148 -7.68 7.34 -2.86
C SER A 148 -6.17 7.35 -2.98
N GLU A 149 -5.50 6.33 -2.42
CA GLU A 149 -4.06 6.15 -2.59
C GLU A 149 -3.63 6.03 -4.06
N GLN A 150 -4.52 5.49 -4.89
CA GLN A 150 -4.25 5.34 -6.32
C GLN A 150 -4.48 6.66 -7.06
N ALA A 151 -5.47 7.46 -6.68
CA ALA A 151 -5.81 8.72 -7.33
C ALA A 151 -5.72 9.87 -6.30
N GLN A 152 -4.55 10.50 -6.23
CA GLN A 152 -4.21 11.55 -5.26
C GLN A 152 -4.69 12.92 -5.73
N ILE A 153 -5.98 13.03 -6.00
CA ILE A 153 -6.55 14.21 -6.64
C ILE A 153 -7.05 15.19 -5.59
N TYR A 154 -6.70 16.45 -5.81
CA TYR A 154 -7.16 17.54 -4.98
C TYR A 154 -7.69 18.67 -5.86
N GLU A 155 -8.49 19.52 -5.25
CA GLU A 155 -8.99 20.75 -5.86
C GLU A 155 -8.36 21.95 -5.19
N VAL A 156 -7.94 22.93 -5.99
CA VAL A 156 -7.32 24.18 -5.54
C VAL A 156 -8.22 25.34 -5.92
N GLY A 157 -8.53 26.22 -4.98
CA GLY A 157 -9.30 27.43 -5.24
C GLY A 157 -9.36 28.34 -4.01
N GLU A 158 -10.24 29.35 -4.07
CA GLU A 158 -10.37 30.34 -3.01
C GLU A 158 -11.71 30.20 -2.26
N TYR A 159 -11.63 30.36 -0.94
CA TYR A 159 -12.78 30.55 -0.07
C TYR A 159 -12.89 31.99 0.39
N PHE A 160 -14.14 32.45 0.55
CA PHE A 160 -14.49 33.66 1.28
C PHE A 160 -15.69 33.34 2.17
N ASN A 161 -15.51 33.42 3.49
CA ASN A 161 -16.55 33.11 4.49
C ASN A 161 -17.24 31.74 4.25
N ASN A 162 -16.45 30.66 4.13
CA ASN A 162 -16.94 29.30 3.80
C ASN A 162 -17.58 29.13 2.40
N LEU A 163 -17.67 30.18 1.58
CA LEU A 163 -18.15 30.08 0.20
C LEU A 163 -16.97 29.89 -0.76
N ARG A 164 -17.06 28.89 -1.64
CA ARG A 164 -16.11 28.72 -2.75
C ARG A 164 -16.34 29.84 -3.76
N ILE A 165 -15.31 30.60 -4.08
CA ILE A 165 -15.38 31.71 -5.04
C ILE A 165 -14.32 31.55 -6.13
N GLY A 166 -14.48 32.26 -7.24
CA GLY A 166 -13.44 32.36 -8.27
C GLY A 166 -13.18 31.03 -9.00
N LYS A 167 -11.95 30.83 -9.46
CA LYS A 167 -11.55 29.64 -10.24
C LYS A 167 -11.15 28.50 -9.30
N TRP A 168 -11.72 27.32 -9.54
CA TRP A 168 -11.36 26.08 -8.86
C TRP A 168 -10.79 25.08 -9.88
N THR A 169 -9.70 24.41 -9.51
CA THR A 169 -8.90 23.58 -10.42
C THR A 169 -8.66 22.20 -9.81
N PHE A 170 -8.97 21.13 -10.54
CA PHE A 170 -8.63 19.77 -10.16
C PHE A 170 -7.19 19.46 -10.59
N VAL A 171 -6.40 18.93 -9.67
CA VAL A 171 -4.99 18.60 -9.88
C VAL A 171 -4.75 17.13 -9.55
N ASP A 172 -4.12 16.41 -10.48
CA ASP A 172 -3.72 15.01 -10.35
C ASP A 172 -2.24 14.90 -10.73
N GLU A 173 -1.40 14.42 -9.80
CA GLU A 173 0.06 14.33 -9.99
C GLU A 173 0.70 15.64 -10.51
N ASN A 174 0.27 16.78 -9.93
CA ASN A 174 0.68 18.15 -10.30
C ASN A 174 0.23 18.61 -11.71
N LYS A 175 -0.63 17.85 -12.39
CA LYS A 175 -1.24 18.24 -13.67
C LYS A 175 -2.67 18.71 -13.44
N GLN A 176 -3.02 19.87 -14.00
CA GLN A 176 -4.41 20.32 -14.04
C GLN A 176 -5.22 19.40 -14.96
N ILE A 177 -6.26 18.74 -14.43
CA ILE A 177 -7.13 17.82 -15.19
C ILE A 177 -8.55 18.35 -15.38
N GLY A 178 -8.92 19.42 -14.67
CA GLY A 178 -10.22 20.07 -14.82
C GLY A 178 -10.26 21.42 -14.10
N CYS A 179 -11.25 22.25 -14.43
CA CYS A 179 -11.49 23.51 -13.73
C CYS A 179 -12.93 23.99 -13.91
N GLY A 180 -13.29 24.99 -13.11
CA GLY A 180 -14.52 25.75 -13.26
C GLY A 180 -14.50 27.02 -12.42
N ARG A 181 -15.59 27.79 -12.45
CA ARG A 181 -15.73 29.03 -11.67
C ARG A 181 -16.98 29.04 -10.81
N TYR A 182 -16.83 29.55 -9.59
CA TYR A 182 -17.93 29.89 -8.70
C TYR A 182 -18.19 31.40 -8.72
N ASN A 183 -19.45 31.80 -8.56
CA ASN A 183 -19.82 33.19 -8.29
C ASN A 183 -19.66 33.55 -6.80
N GLU A 184 -19.95 34.79 -6.44
CA GLU A 184 -19.91 35.30 -5.06
C GLU A 184 -20.87 34.61 -4.09
N TYR A 185 -21.87 33.88 -4.60
CA TYR A 185 -22.83 33.11 -3.81
C TYR A 185 -22.44 31.63 -3.66
N GLY A 186 -21.24 31.23 -4.08
CA GLY A 186 -20.81 29.83 -4.02
C GLY A 186 -21.47 28.92 -5.05
N GLN A 187 -22.08 29.47 -6.10
CA GLN A 187 -22.74 28.70 -7.16
C GLN A 187 -21.83 28.55 -8.37
N LYS A 188 -21.83 27.34 -8.96
CA LYS A 188 -21.10 27.06 -10.20
C LYS A 188 -21.66 27.90 -11.36
N ILE A 189 -20.78 28.51 -12.15
CA ILE A 189 -21.10 29.30 -13.34
C ILE A 189 -20.14 29.01 -14.51
N GLY A 190 -20.61 29.21 -15.74
CA GLY A 190 -19.81 29.11 -16.96
C GLY A 190 -19.37 27.67 -17.28
N LYS A 191 -18.25 27.53 -18.00
CA LYS A 191 -17.70 26.22 -18.39
C LYS A 191 -17.08 25.50 -17.20
N TRP A 192 -17.36 24.20 -17.12
CA TRP A 192 -16.89 23.32 -16.06
C TRP A 192 -16.39 21.99 -16.63
N ILE A 193 -15.34 21.47 -16.02
CA ILE A 193 -14.85 20.10 -16.19
C ILE A 193 -15.00 19.42 -14.82
N ASN A 194 -16.05 18.62 -14.66
CA ASN A 194 -16.29 17.85 -13.44
C ASN A 194 -15.66 16.46 -13.55
N LEU A 195 -15.11 15.97 -12.45
CA LEU A 195 -14.71 14.56 -12.33
C LEU A 195 -15.94 13.69 -12.11
N ASP A 196 -15.97 12.50 -12.72
CA ASP A 196 -16.96 11.47 -12.35
C ASP A 196 -16.77 11.08 -10.88
N GLU A 197 -17.84 10.72 -10.18
CA GLU A 197 -17.77 10.33 -8.77
C GLU A 197 -16.93 9.06 -8.54
N ARG A 198 -16.72 8.26 -9.60
CA ARG A 198 -15.86 7.07 -9.61
C ARG A 198 -14.49 7.36 -10.23
N TYR A 199 -14.09 8.64 -10.36
CA TYR A 199 -12.81 8.97 -10.96
C TYR A 199 -11.68 8.28 -10.20
N SER A 200 -10.82 7.55 -10.91
CA SER A 200 -9.66 6.85 -10.37
C SER A 200 -8.63 6.62 -11.46
N LYS A 201 -7.45 6.06 -11.13
CA LYS A 201 -6.43 5.71 -12.14
C LYS A 201 -6.94 4.78 -13.24
N ILE A 202 -7.96 3.96 -12.97
CA ILE A 202 -8.56 3.04 -13.95
C ILE A 202 -9.89 3.55 -14.53
N ASN A 203 -10.35 4.73 -14.11
CA ASN A 203 -11.61 5.31 -14.56
C ASN A 203 -11.46 6.83 -14.62
N GLN A 204 -10.77 7.34 -15.63
CA GLN A 204 -10.52 8.77 -15.78
C GLN A 204 -11.62 9.38 -16.65
N VAL A 205 -12.81 9.56 -16.06
CA VAL A 205 -13.99 10.13 -16.74
C VAL A 205 -14.22 11.58 -16.32
N LEU A 206 -14.37 12.46 -17.31
CA LEU A 206 -14.69 13.87 -17.13
C LEU A 206 -16.05 14.19 -17.74
N HIS A 207 -16.79 15.09 -17.10
CA HIS A 207 -18.03 15.66 -17.59
C HIS A 207 -17.80 17.15 -17.89
N VAL A 208 -17.89 17.53 -19.16
CA VAL A 208 -17.59 18.89 -19.63
C VAL A 208 -18.88 19.55 -20.11
N GLY A 209 -19.21 20.71 -19.54
CA GLY A 209 -20.39 21.44 -19.94
C GLY A 209 -20.48 22.79 -19.24
N GLU A 210 -21.67 23.38 -19.24
CA GLU A 210 -21.89 24.71 -18.66
C GLU A 210 -22.84 24.67 -17.47
N TYR A 211 -22.57 25.55 -16.51
CA TYR A 211 -23.44 25.83 -15.37
C TYR A 211 -24.01 27.25 -15.43
N LYS A 212 -25.26 27.39 -14.99
CA LYS A 212 -25.92 28.67 -14.72
C LYS A 212 -26.57 28.60 -13.33
N ASN A 213 -26.09 29.44 -12.41
CA ASN A 213 -26.56 29.52 -11.01
C ASN A 213 -26.59 28.14 -10.33
N GLY A 214 -25.51 27.38 -10.44
CA GLY A 214 -25.37 26.06 -9.83
C GLY A 214 -26.08 24.92 -10.57
N LYS A 215 -26.85 25.19 -11.64
CA LYS A 215 -27.55 24.16 -12.44
C LYS A 215 -26.86 23.90 -13.77
N LYS A 216 -26.85 22.65 -14.21
CA LYS A 216 -26.31 22.26 -15.53
C LYS A 216 -27.20 22.81 -16.65
N VAL A 217 -26.61 23.37 -17.68
CA VAL A 217 -27.32 23.91 -18.85
C VAL A 217 -26.63 23.50 -20.15
N GLY A 218 -27.39 23.45 -21.24
CA GLY A 218 -26.84 23.22 -22.58
C GLY A 218 -26.25 21.82 -22.75
N ARG A 219 -25.24 21.72 -23.60
CA ARG A 219 -24.57 20.46 -23.93
C ARG A 219 -23.57 20.07 -22.86
N TRP A 220 -23.62 18.80 -22.46
CA TRP A 220 -22.72 18.16 -21.50
C TRP A 220 -22.10 16.93 -22.14
N ASP A 221 -20.82 17.02 -22.47
CA ASP A 221 -20.05 15.95 -23.09
C ASP A 221 -19.31 15.12 -22.03
N ILE A 222 -19.19 13.81 -22.27
CA ILE A 222 -18.49 12.88 -21.39
C ILE A 222 -17.20 12.45 -22.08
N PHE A 223 -16.09 12.62 -21.39
CA PHE A 223 -14.75 12.32 -21.87
C PHE A 223 -14.12 11.20 -21.04
N PHE A 224 -13.35 10.34 -21.67
CA PHE A 224 -12.62 9.25 -21.02
C PHE A 224 -11.24 9.08 -21.62
N ARG A 225 -10.25 8.78 -20.77
CA ARG A 225 -8.95 8.27 -21.21
C ARG A 225 -8.58 7.03 -20.41
N LYS A 226 -7.85 6.12 -21.04
CA LYS A 226 -7.43 4.86 -20.40
C LYS A 226 -6.24 5.07 -19.46
N ASP A 227 -5.27 5.87 -19.92
CA ASP A 227 -4.00 6.12 -19.26
C ASP A 227 -3.70 7.63 -19.20
N ILE A 228 -2.88 8.05 -18.23
CA ILE A 228 -2.58 9.48 -17.98
C ILE A 228 -1.89 10.18 -19.16
N ASP A 229 -1.20 9.40 -19.99
CA ASP A 229 -0.45 9.89 -21.16
C ASP A 229 -1.31 9.93 -22.44
N GLN A 230 -2.55 9.44 -22.39
CA GLN A 230 -3.48 9.49 -23.52
C GLN A 230 -4.35 10.74 -23.47
N SER A 231 -4.73 11.22 -24.67
CA SER A 231 -5.75 12.26 -24.81
C SER A 231 -7.13 11.74 -24.41
N PHE A 232 -7.97 12.62 -23.88
CA PHE A 232 -9.37 12.32 -23.60
C PHE A 232 -10.17 12.11 -24.89
N LEU A 233 -10.91 11.00 -24.98
CA LEU A 233 -11.86 10.71 -26.05
C LEU A 233 -13.28 11.06 -25.58
N GLN A 234 -14.05 11.76 -26.41
CA GLN A 234 -15.47 11.97 -26.15
C GLN A 234 -16.22 10.64 -26.35
N ILE A 235 -16.85 10.14 -25.28
CA ILE A 235 -17.53 8.84 -25.27
C ILE A 235 -19.04 8.94 -25.05
N GLY A 236 -19.54 10.12 -24.71
CA GLY A 236 -20.98 10.31 -24.50
C GLY A 236 -21.36 11.75 -24.18
N GLY A 237 -22.54 11.92 -23.57
CA GLY A 237 -23.11 13.22 -23.25
C GLY A 237 -24.55 13.41 -23.72
N GLY A 238 -25.07 14.62 -23.54
CA GLY A 238 -26.39 15.01 -24.00
C GLY A 238 -26.75 16.46 -23.64
N LEU A 239 -28.04 16.79 -23.72
CA LEU A 239 -28.54 18.16 -23.52
C LEU A 239 -29.32 18.29 -22.20
N TYR A 240 -29.00 19.34 -21.45
CA TYR A 240 -29.80 19.84 -20.34
C TYR A 240 -30.59 21.07 -20.77
N HIS A 241 -31.90 21.04 -20.54
CA HIS A 241 -32.76 22.20 -20.64
C HIS A 241 -32.86 22.90 -19.28
N TYR A 242 -32.76 24.22 -19.29
CA TYR A 242 -32.90 25.06 -18.10
C TYR A 242 -34.34 25.57 -18.03
N ASN A 243 -35.18 24.95 -17.21
CA ASN A 243 -36.41 25.58 -16.78
C ASN A 243 -36.09 26.43 -15.53
N ASN A 244 -36.69 27.62 -15.41
CA ASN A 244 -36.46 28.48 -14.24
C ASN A 244 -36.88 27.82 -12.91
N GLN A 245 -37.61 26.69 -12.98
CA GLN A 245 -38.01 25.85 -11.86
C GLN A 245 -36.86 24.92 -11.41
N GLU A 246 -36.17 25.29 -10.32
CA GLU A 246 -35.28 24.53 -9.40
C GLU A 246 -34.31 23.41 -9.87
N SER A 247 -34.50 22.70 -10.98
CA SER A 247 -33.62 21.60 -11.42
C SER A 247 -33.27 21.66 -12.92
N SER A 248 -32.14 21.07 -13.32
CA SER A 248 -31.79 20.90 -14.73
C SER A 248 -32.40 19.60 -15.27
N ILE A 249 -33.13 19.66 -16.38
CA ILE A 249 -33.79 18.48 -16.96
C ILE A 249 -33.04 17.98 -18.20
N LYS A 250 -32.77 16.67 -18.26
CA LYS A 250 -32.23 15.99 -19.45
C LYS A 250 -33.30 15.95 -20.53
N VAL A 251 -32.91 16.29 -21.76
CA VAL A 251 -33.75 16.24 -22.96
C VAL A 251 -32.95 15.75 -24.15
N GLY A 252 -33.62 15.19 -25.15
CA GLY A 252 -33.02 14.78 -26.41
C GLY A 252 -32.15 13.53 -26.29
N ASN A 253 -31.25 13.33 -27.26
CA ASN A 253 -30.39 12.14 -27.30
C ASN A 253 -29.33 12.21 -26.20
N TRP A 254 -29.12 11.09 -25.54
CA TRP A 254 -28.13 10.94 -24.47
C TRP A 254 -27.36 9.65 -24.62
N ILE A 255 -26.06 9.74 -24.38
CA ILE A 255 -25.18 8.59 -24.16
C ILE A 255 -24.74 8.62 -22.69
N GLU A 256 -25.22 7.67 -21.90
CA GLU A 256 -24.91 7.51 -20.48
C GLU A 256 -23.86 6.44 -20.26
N LEU A 257 -23.11 6.56 -19.16
CA LEU A 257 -22.19 5.52 -18.72
C LEU A 257 -22.92 4.52 -17.83
N SER A 258 -22.61 3.23 -17.97
CA SER A 258 -23.01 2.22 -16.99
C SER A 258 -22.42 2.52 -15.61
N GLU A 259 -23.10 2.09 -14.54
CA GLU A 259 -22.57 2.11 -13.17
C GLU A 259 -21.28 1.29 -13.04
N SER A 260 -21.07 0.34 -13.95
CA SER A 260 -19.84 -0.45 -14.05
C SER A 260 -18.87 0.11 -15.11
N TYR A 261 -18.97 1.36 -15.54
CA TYR A 261 -18.03 1.94 -16.50
C TYR A 261 -16.63 2.15 -15.88
N TYR A 262 -15.58 1.62 -16.52
CA TYR A 262 -14.16 1.83 -16.22
C TYR A 262 -13.30 1.39 -17.42
N CYS A 263 -11.97 1.43 -17.33
CA CYS A 263 -11.10 1.18 -18.48
C CYS A 263 -11.23 -0.18 -19.17
N TYR A 264 -11.78 -1.20 -18.48
CA TYR A 264 -12.05 -2.53 -19.06
C TYR A 264 -13.53 -2.78 -19.36
N SER A 265 -14.42 -1.89 -18.93
CA SER A 265 -15.87 -1.97 -19.11
C SER A 265 -16.35 -0.64 -19.67
N GLN A 266 -16.43 -0.55 -21.00
CA GLN A 266 -16.81 0.69 -21.67
C GLN A 266 -18.29 0.64 -22.06
N ILE A 267 -19.13 0.22 -21.10
CA ILE A 267 -20.57 0.05 -21.33
C ILE A 267 -21.27 1.41 -21.32
N THR A 268 -21.92 1.77 -22.42
CA THR A 268 -22.72 2.98 -22.54
C THR A 268 -24.15 2.67 -22.96
N TYR A 269 -25.08 3.56 -22.60
CA TYR A 269 -26.49 3.47 -22.96
C TYR A 269 -26.88 4.67 -23.81
N ASN A 270 -27.33 4.45 -25.03
CA ASN A 270 -27.74 5.50 -25.97
C ASN A 270 -29.26 5.50 -26.12
N GLY A 271 -29.92 6.62 -25.84
CA GLY A 271 -31.37 6.73 -26.04
C GLY A 271 -31.89 8.15 -25.86
N LEU A 272 -33.21 8.27 -25.80
CA LEU A 272 -33.90 9.56 -25.76
C LEU A 272 -34.42 9.88 -24.35
N TYR A 273 -34.19 11.12 -23.92
CA TYR A 273 -34.81 11.72 -22.75
C TYR A 273 -35.90 12.72 -23.12
N LYS A 274 -36.97 12.72 -22.33
CA LYS A 274 -37.99 13.78 -22.30
C LYS A 274 -38.25 14.13 -20.85
N ASN A 275 -37.90 15.35 -20.44
CA ASN A 275 -38.08 15.84 -19.07
C ASN A 275 -37.51 14.91 -17.98
N ASN A 276 -36.24 14.49 -18.09
CA ASN A 276 -35.59 13.50 -17.22
C ASN A 276 -36.14 12.06 -17.29
N ILE A 277 -37.10 11.77 -18.17
CA ILE A 277 -37.69 10.44 -18.33
C ILE A 277 -37.07 9.75 -19.56
N LYS A 278 -36.66 8.49 -19.41
CA LYS A 278 -36.19 7.68 -20.54
C LYS A 278 -37.39 7.26 -21.38
N ILE A 279 -37.33 7.49 -22.68
CA ILE A 279 -38.41 7.12 -23.61
C ILE A 279 -37.85 6.42 -24.83
N SER A 280 -38.71 5.69 -25.55
CA SER A 280 -38.39 5.03 -26.82
C SER A 280 -37.25 4.01 -26.68
N GLN A 281 -36.57 3.71 -27.79
CA GLN A 281 -35.47 2.75 -27.83
C GLN A 281 -34.22 3.27 -27.12
N TRP A 282 -33.63 2.41 -26.29
CA TRP A 282 -32.37 2.59 -25.60
C TRP A 282 -31.44 1.44 -25.93
N ASP A 283 -30.34 1.75 -26.60
CA ASP A 283 -29.35 0.79 -27.05
C ASP A 283 -28.17 0.72 -26.09
N THR A 284 -27.68 -0.49 -25.82
CA THR A 284 -26.53 -0.73 -24.96
C THR A 284 -25.31 -1.05 -25.80
N TYR A 285 -24.20 -0.36 -25.57
CA TYR A 285 -22.94 -0.52 -26.30
C TYR A 285 -21.81 -0.93 -25.36
N ASN A 286 -20.89 -1.77 -25.81
CA ASN A 286 -19.56 -1.94 -25.20
C ASN A 286 -18.50 -1.60 -26.25
N SER A 287 -17.66 -0.59 -25.98
CA SER A 287 -16.58 -0.18 -26.88
C SER A 287 -17.07 0.04 -28.32
N GLN A 288 -18.20 0.75 -28.47
CA GLN A 288 -18.92 1.04 -29.73
C GLN A 288 -19.66 -0.14 -30.39
N LYS A 289 -19.51 -1.38 -29.92
CA LYS A 289 -20.33 -2.51 -30.39
C LYS A 289 -21.67 -2.50 -29.67
N LYS A 290 -22.79 -2.43 -30.39
CA LYS A 290 -24.13 -2.64 -29.82
C LYS A 290 -24.23 -4.08 -29.31
N ILE A 291 -24.50 -4.24 -28.03
CA ILE A 291 -24.57 -5.53 -27.32
C ILE A 291 -25.93 -5.78 -26.66
N GLY A 292 -26.82 -4.79 -26.69
CA GLY A 292 -28.17 -4.96 -26.19
C GLY A 292 -29.02 -3.70 -26.27
N GLY A 293 -30.02 -3.62 -25.41
CA GLY A 293 -30.99 -2.51 -25.37
C GLY A 293 -32.44 -2.97 -25.31
N GLY A 294 -33.36 -2.02 -25.30
CA GLY A 294 -34.80 -2.23 -25.34
C GLY A 294 -35.56 -0.92 -25.29
N SER A 295 -36.88 -0.97 -25.10
CA SER A 295 -37.72 0.23 -25.16
C SER A 295 -38.25 0.66 -23.79
N TYR A 296 -38.39 1.96 -23.59
CA TYR A 296 -39.07 2.57 -22.45
C TYR A 296 -40.38 3.24 -22.88
N THR A 297 -41.40 3.12 -22.03
CA THR A 297 -42.69 3.83 -22.17
C THR A 297 -42.89 4.80 -21.00
N GLU A 298 -43.39 6.00 -21.31
CA GLU A 298 -43.71 7.07 -20.36
C GLU A 298 -44.99 6.74 -19.55
N GLN A 299 -44.99 7.04 -18.25
CA GLN A 299 -46.18 7.03 -17.38
C GLN A 299 -46.73 8.42 -17.13
N ALA A 300 -48.01 8.49 -16.75
CA ALA A 300 -48.68 9.73 -16.37
C ALA A 300 -48.00 10.47 -15.20
N GLU A 301 -47.28 9.76 -14.32
CA GLU A 301 -46.65 10.32 -13.11
C GLU A 301 -45.20 10.80 -13.32
N GLY A 302 -44.76 10.95 -14.57
CA GLY A 302 -43.40 11.43 -14.85
C GLY A 302 -42.32 10.38 -14.59
N SER A 303 -42.66 9.10 -14.73
CA SER A 303 -41.74 7.96 -14.67
C SER A 303 -41.71 7.22 -16.01
N SER A 304 -40.76 6.29 -16.19
CA SER A 304 -40.73 5.38 -17.33
C SER A 304 -40.44 3.97 -16.88
N PHE A 305 -41.02 3.00 -17.57
CA PHE A 305 -40.75 1.58 -17.34
C PHE A 305 -40.28 0.91 -18.63
N LYS A 306 -39.49 -0.14 -18.46
CA LYS A 306 -39.03 -1.00 -19.55
C LYS A 306 -40.24 -1.77 -20.13
N VAL A 307 -40.29 -1.89 -21.45
CA VAL A 307 -41.30 -2.67 -22.19
C VAL A 307 -40.69 -3.43 -23.36
N GLY A 308 -41.34 -4.51 -23.79
CA GLY A 308 -40.98 -5.22 -25.01
C GLY A 308 -39.78 -6.13 -24.83
N ASN A 309 -39.14 -6.49 -25.95
CA ASN A 309 -37.91 -7.28 -25.93
C ASN A 309 -36.75 -6.45 -25.40
N TRP A 310 -35.98 -7.04 -24.50
CA TRP A 310 -34.81 -6.44 -23.89
C TRP A 310 -33.62 -7.38 -23.94
N ILE A 311 -32.46 -6.78 -24.17
CA ILE A 311 -31.16 -7.40 -24.02
C ILE A 311 -30.43 -6.67 -22.90
N GLU A 312 -30.34 -7.29 -21.74
CA GLU A 312 -29.69 -6.75 -20.54
C GLU A 312 -28.30 -7.32 -20.33
N ILE A 313 -27.39 -6.58 -19.70
CA ILE A 313 -26.08 -7.12 -19.33
C ILE A 313 -26.17 -7.69 -17.93
N ASP A 314 -25.71 -8.93 -17.76
CA ASP A 314 -25.63 -9.56 -16.45
C ASP A 314 -24.72 -8.80 -15.48
N GLU A 315 -25.15 -8.75 -14.21
CA GLU A 315 -24.36 -8.12 -13.15
C GLU A 315 -23.06 -8.88 -12.82
N CYS A 316 -22.90 -10.16 -13.21
CA CYS A 316 -21.66 -10.91 -12.99
C CYS A 316 -20.51 -10.44 -13.88
N TYR A 317 -20.73 -9.47 -14.78
CA TYR A 317 -19.69 -8.72 -15.51
C TYR A 317 -18.70 -7.94 -14.59
N LYS A 318 -18.93 -8.01 -13.29
CA LYS A 318 -18.24 -7.30 -12.22
C LYS A 318 -16.76 -7.69 -11.99
N ASN A 319 -16.17 -8.66 -12.70
CA ASN A 319 -14.77 -9.10 -12.53
C ASN A 319 -14.02 -9.18 -13.88
N LYS A 320 -12.95 -8.38 -14.05
CA LYS A 320 -11.78 -8.43 -14.96
C LYS A 320 -11.84 -9.03 -16.39
N LEU A 321 -12.88 -9.73 -16.79
CA LEU A 321 -12.96 -10.51 -18.00
C LEU A 321 -13.87 -9.79 -18.97
N LEU A 322 -13.38 -9.63 -20.20
CA LEU A 322 -14.03 -8.90 -21.29
C LEU A 322 -15.31 -9.57 -21.82
N VAL A 323 -15.80 -10.63 -21.16
CA VAL A 323 -16.97 -11.39 -21.64
C VAL A 323 -18.25 -10.80 -21.10
N ILE A 324 -19.11 -10.37 -22.01
CA ILE A 324 -20.45 -9.87 -21.70
C ILE A 324 -21.44 -10.98 -22.01
N TYR A 325 -22.25 -11.34 -21.00
CA TYR A 325 -23.36 -12.27 -21.11
C TYR A 325 -24.66 -11.48 -21.13
N PRO A 326 -25.15 -11.09 -22.32
CA PRO A 326 -26.48 -10.52 -22.44
C PRO A 326 -27.57 -11.52 -22.04
N TYR A 327 -28.58 -11.06 -21.30
CA TYR A 327 -29.85 -11.77 -21.17
C TYR A 327 -30.88 -11.21 -22.12
N HIS A 328 -31.51 -12.10 -22.87
CA HIS A 328 -32.60 -11.77 -23.78
C HIS A 328 -33.92 -12.15 -23.14
N GLY A 329 -34.87 -11.24 -23.04
CA GLY A 329 -36.20 -11.55 -22.53
C GLY A 329 -37.19 -10.42 -22.75
N TYR A 330 -38.36 -10.53 -22.13
CA TYR A 330 -39.45 -9.58 -22.32
C TYR A 330 -39.78 -8.83 -21.03
N TYR A 331 -40.02 -7.53 -21.15
CA TYR A 331 -40.54 -6.67 -20.09
C TYR A 331 -42.00 -6.28 -20.34
N GLN A 332 -42.80 -6.38 -19.29
CA GLN A 332 -44.17 -5.89 -19.23
C GLN A 332 -44.32 -4.98 -18.01
N ASN A 333 -44.68 -3.71 -18.21
CA ASN A 333 -44.86 -2.74 -17.12
C ASN A 333 -43.64 -2.61 -16.18
N GLY A 334 -42.42 -2.68 -16.74
CA GLY A 334 -41.17 -2.60 -15.96
C GLY A 334 -40.79 -3.90 -15.25
N GLN A 335 -41.55 -4.96 -15.44
CA GLN A 335 -41.35 -6.28 -14.84
C GLN A 335 -40.92 -7.31 -15.89
N LYS A 336 -39.91 -8.12 -15.58
CA LYS A 336 -39.48 -9.27 -16.39
C LYS A 336 -40.59 -10.32 -16.43
N VAL A 337 -40.90 -10.82 -17.62
CA VAL A 337 -41.87 -11.91 -17.84
C VAL A 337 -41.35 -12.92 -18.85
N GLY A 338 -41.91 -14.12 -18.80
CA GLY A 338 -41.64 -15.18 -19.78
C GLY A 338 -40.21 -15.70 -19.69
N ARG A 339 -39.74 -16.30 -20.79
CA ARG A 339 -38.42 -16.91 -20.88
C ARG A 339 -37.34 -15.84 -21.08
N TRP A 340 -36.27 -15.95 -20.29
CA TRP A 340 -35.07 -15.15 -20.34
C TRP A 340 -33.88 -16.06 -20.63
N GLU A 341 -33.06 -15.74 -21.63
CA GLU A 341 -31.95 -16.58 -22.08
C GLU A 341 -30.61 -15.86 -21.93
N ILE A 342 -29.58 -16.57 -21.48
CA ILE A 342 -28.20 -16.07 -21.44
C ILE A 342 -27.56 -16.38 -22.78
N ILE A 343 -27.12 -15.34 -23.50
CA ILE A 343 -26.47 -15.49 -24.80
C ILE A 343 -24.96 -15.22 -24.66
N ASP A 344 -24.15 -16.10 -25.23
CA ASP A 344 -22.70 -15.92 -25.30
C ASP A 344 -22.32 -15.07 -26.53
N SER A 345 -22.09 -13.78 -26.32
CA SER A 345 -21.80 -12.82 -27.40
C SER A 345 -20.41 -12.94 -28.05
N ARG A 346 -19.58 -13.91 -27.61
CA ARG A 346 -18.24 -14.15 -28.17
C ARG A 346 -18.27 -14.87 -29.52
N TYR A 347 -19.28 -15.68 -29.76
CA TYR A 347 -19.40 -16.46 -30.98
C TYR A 347 -20.37 -15.76 -31.94
N GLU A 348 -20.10 -15.83 -33.26
CA GLU A 348 -21.04 -15.35 -34.28
C GLU A 348 -22.37 -16.13 -34.28
N ARG A 349 -22.40 -17.27 -33.59
CA ARG A 349 -23.62 -18.05 -33.32
C ARG A 349 -24.02 -17.84 -31.87
N ASP A 350 -25.26 -17.42 -31.65
CA ASP A 350 -25.86 -17.30 -30.33
C ASP A 350 -25.96 -18.68 -29.67
N ILE A 351 -25.01 -19.01 -28.80
CA ILE A 351 -25.07 -20.21 -27.97
C ILE A 351 -25.85 -19.83 -26.71
N ASN A 352 -27.01 -20.45 -26.52
CA ASN A 352 -27.76 -20.35 -25.27
C ASN A 352 -26.96 -21.06 -24.17
N ARG A 353 -26.49 -20.28 -23.19
CA ARG A 353 -25.70 -20.75 -22.03
C ARG A 353 -26.55 -20.93 -20.77
N GLY A 354 -27.82 -20.52 -20.80
CA GLY A 354 -28.71 -20.67 -19.67
C GLY A 354 -29.88 -19.70 -19.65
N GLY A 355 -30.38 -19.41 -18.44
CA GLY A 355 -31.58 -18.65 -18.20
C GLY A 355 -32.78 -19.51 -17.80
N GLY A 356 -33.97 -18.94 -17.83
CA GLY A 356 -35.23 -19.62 -17.49
C GLY A 356 -36.38 -18.62 -17.44
N SER A 357 -37.46 -18.90 -16.69
CA SER A 357 -38.68 -18.09 -16.79
C SER A 357 -38.91 -17.14 -15.62
N TYR A 358 -39.58 -16.02 -15.90
CA TYR A 358 -40.12 -15.10 -14.91
C TYR A 358 -41.65 -15.07 -14.98
N GLN A 359 -42.28 -14.94 -13.81
CA GLN A 359 -43.72 -14.73 -13.66
C GLN A 359 -43.95 -13.48 -12.80
N ILE A 360 -44.98 -12.71 -13.13
CA ILE A 360 -45.44 -11.60 -12.29
C ILE A 360 -46.38 -12.16 -11.23
N ILE A 361 -46.07 -11.89 -9.96
CA ILE A 361 -46.99 -12.07 -8.85
C ILE A 361 -47.37 -10.69 -8.32
N GLU A 362 -48.67 -10.45 -8.20
CA GLU A 362 -49.22 -9.21 -7.66
C GLU A 362 -48.63 -8.91 -6.27
N GLY A 363 -48.15 -7.69 -6.07
CA GLY A 363 -47.48 -7.27 -4.82
C GLY A 363 -46.03 -7.73 -4.65
N MET A 364 -45.53 -8.72 -5.41
CA MET A 364 -44.14 -9.21 -5.32
C MET A 364 -43.28 -8.86 -6.55
N GLY A 365 -43.91 -8.52 -7.68
CA GLY A 365 -43.24 -8.21 -8.93
C GLY A 365 -42.78 -9.46 -9.70
N SER A 366 -41.70 -9.34 -10.47
CA SER A 366 -41.13 -10.45 -11.26
C SER A 366 -40.34 -11.42 -10.40
N ILE A 367 -40.80 -12.67 -10.35
CA ILE A 367 -40.11 -13.75 -9.65
C ILE A 367 -39.65 -14.83 -10.64
N LYS A 368 -38.53 -15.49 -10.36
CA LYS A 368 -38.05 -16.63 -11.14
C LYS A 368 -38.95 -17.85 -10.92
N THR A 369 -39.18 -18.64 -11.98
CA THR A 369 -40.01 -19.85 -11.93
C THR A 369 -39.53 -20.90 -12.95
N GLY A 370 -39.78 -22.18 -12.65
CA GLY A 370 -39.42 -23.32 -13.49
C GLY A 370 -37.93 -23.62 -13.54
N ARG A 371 -37.52 -24.43 -14.53
CA ARG A 371 -36.11 -24.79 -14.76
C ARG A 371 -35.27 -23.56 -15.09
N TRP A 372 -34.09 -23.49 -14.51
CA TRP A 372 -33.17 -22.37 -14.62
C TRP A 372 -31.73 -22.86 -14.71
N VAL A 373 -30.93 -22.19 -15.53
CA VAL A 373 -29.47 -22.35 -15.57
C VAL A 373 -28.86 -20.99 -15.24
N GLU A 374 -28.11 -20.92 -14.13
CA GLU A 374 -27.39 -19.73 -13.68
C GLU A 374 -25.93 -19.80 -14.06
N LEU A 375 -25.38 -18.68 -14.53
CA LEU A 375 -23.94 -18.49 -14.61
C LEU A 375 -23.42 -18.07 -13.22
N LEU A 376 -22.61 -18.93 -12.59
CA LEU A 376 -22.02 -18.65 -11.27
C LEU A 376 -20.78 -17.76 -11.38
N GLN A 377 -19.86 -18.13 -12.27
CA GLN A 377 -18.58 -17.48 -12.45
C GLN A 377 -18.03 -17.81 -13.85
N VAL A 378 -17.27 -16.87 -14.41
CA VAL A 378 -16.36 -17.13 -15.53
C VAL A 378 -14.96 -16.83 -15.05
N ASP A 379 -14.04 -17.75 -15.30
CA ASP A 379 -12.65 -17.59 -14.88
C ASP A 379 -11.78 -16.93 -15.96
N SER A 380 -10.50 -16.72 -15.64
CA SER A 380 -9.56 -16.03 -16.54
C SER A 380 -9.40 -16.68 -17.91
N ASP A 381 -9.67 -17.98 -17.97
CA ASP A 381 -9.48 -18.84 -19.14
C ASP A 381 -10.80 -19.06 -19.86
N TYR A 382 -11.78 -18.20 -19.55
CA TYR A 382 -13.08 -18.15 -20.20
C TYR A 382 -13.93 -19.40 -19.98
N GLN A 383 -13.61 -20.20 -18.96
CA GLN A 383 -14.42 -21.34 -18.58
C GLN A 383 -15.57 -20.90 -17.68
N GLU A 384 -16.72 -21.50 -17.94
CA GLU A 384 -17.97 -21.15 -17.31
C GLU A 384 -18.32 -22.18 -16.24
N PHE A 385 -18.58 -21.66 -15.05
CA PHE A 385 -19.26 -22.40 -13.99
C PHE A 385 -20.74 -22.07 -14.08
N THR A 386 -21.58 -23.06 -14.36
CA THR A 386 -23.03 -22.91 -14.33
C THR A 386 -23.62 -23.72 -13.19
N CYS A 387 -24.82 -23.36 -12.74
CA CYS A 387 -25.63 -24.26 -11.94
C CYS A 387 -27.05 -24.33 -12.47
N GLU A 388 -27.62 -25.52 -12.41
CA GLU A 388 -28.91 -25.82 -12.99
C GLU A 388 -29.84 -26.42 -11.95
N GLY A 389 -31.08 -25.95 -11.91
CA GLY A 389 -32.13 -26.51 -11.05
C GLY A 389 -33.47 -25.85 -11.32
N GLU A 390 -34.36 -25.88 -10.33
CA GLU A 390 -35.70 -25.32 -10.44
C GLU A 390 -35.96 -24.19 -9.45
N TYR A 391 -36.71 -23.19 -9.91
CA TYR A 391 -37.29 -22.13 -9.11
C TYR A 391 -38.79 -22.34 -8.92
N LYS A 392 -39.28 -22.16 -7.69
CA LYS A 392 -40.71 -22.09 -7.36
C LYS A 392 -40.94 -20.84 -6.51
N ASN A 393 -41.87 -19.99 -6.93
CA ASN A 393 -42.20 -18.72 -6.26
C ASN A 393 -40.98 -17.80 -5.99
N GLY A 394 -39.99 -17.79 -6.91
CA GLY A 394 -38.77 -17.00 -6.74
C GLY A 394 -37.66 -17.67 -5.92
N TYR A 395 -37.89 -18.87 -5.39
CA TYR A 395 -36.91 -19.60 -4.58
C TYR A 395 -36.41 -20.88 -5.26
N LYS A 396 -35.11 -21.15 -5.15
CA LYS A 396 -34.50 -22.43 -5.53
C LYS A 396 -35.12 -23.57 -4.73
N VAL A 397 -35.58 -24.62 -5.42
CA VAL A 397 -36.13 -25.85 -4.85
C VAL A 397 -35.49 -27.08 -5.50
N GLY A 398 -35.60 -28.24 -4.87
CA GLY A 398 -35.16 -29.51 -5.45
C GLY A 398 -33.64 -29.61 -5.64
N ARG A 399 -33.22 -30.43 -6.61
CA ARG A 399 -31.80 -30.66 -6.90
C ARG A 399 -31.23 -29.52 -7.75
N TRP A 400 -30.04 -29.04 -7.36
CA TRP A 400 -29.25 -28.07 -8.09
C TRP A 400 -27.85 -28.61 -8.36
N ASP A 401 -27.50 -28.77 -9.63
CA ASP A 401 -26.23 -29.34 -10.08
C ASP A 401 -25.28 -28.22 -10.56
N ILE A 402 -23.99 -28.32 -10.26
CA ILE A 402 -22.95 -27.35 -10.65
C ILE A 402 -22.07 -27.96 -11.74
N PHE A 403 -21.91 -27.24 -12.85
CA PHE A 403 -21.15 -27.68 -14.01
C PHE A 403 -19.96 -26.78 -14.29
N LEU A 404 -18.85 -27.36 -14.76
CA LEU A 404 -17.74 -26.66 -15.41
C LEU A 404 -17.64 -27.16 -16.86
N GLN A 405 -17.91 -26.29 -17.83
CA GLN A 405 -17.94 -26.68 -19.26
C GLN A 405 -18.78 -27.94 -19.51
N ASN A 406 -20.00 -28.01 -18.93
CA ASN A 406 -20.91 -29.17 -18.97
C ASN A 406 -20.47 -30.41 -18.18
N ASN A 407 -19.32 -30.38 -17.49
CA ASN A 407 -18.94 -31.46 -16.58
C ASN A 407 -19.52 -31.21 -15.19
N LEU A 408 -20.31 -32.15 -14.66
CA LEU A 408 -20.82 -32.08 -13.30
C LEU A 408 -19.66 -32.11 -12.29
N ILE A 409 -19.51 -31.05 -11.50
CA ILE A 409 -18.45 -30.91 -10.48
C ILE A 409 -18.99 -30.77 -9.06
N GLY A 410 -20.28 -30.51 -8.88
CA GLY A 410 -20.89 -30.37 -7.57
C GLY A 410 -22.39 -30.17 -7.63
N GLY A 411 -22.98 -29.71 -6.53
CA GLY A 411 -24.43 -29.54 -6.39
C GLY A 411 -24.98 -30.04 -5.06
N GLY A 412 -26.30 -29.98 -4.90
CA GLY A 412 -27.02 -30.48 -3.73
C GLY A 412 -28.52 -30.22 -3.81
N GLN A 413 -29.21 -30.30 -2.67
CA GLN A 413 -30.67 -30.15 -2.61
C GLN A 413 -31.10 -28.90 -1.84
N TYR A 414 -32.16 -28.26 -2.32
CA TYR A 414 -32.94 -27.25 -1.60
C TYR A 414 -34.26 -27.84 -1.12
N LEU A 415 -34.68 -27.48 0.10
CA LEU A 415 -35.99 -27.85 0.63
C LEU A 415 -37.09 -27.15 -0.17
N GLU A 416 -38.10 -27.93 -0.58
CA GLU A 416 -39.35 -27.39 -1.10
C GLU A 416 -40.28 -27.07 0.08
N VAL A 417 -40.06 -25.90 0.67
CA VAL A 417 -40.92 -25.35 1.73
C VAL A 417 -41.54 -24.06 1.23
N GLU A 418 -42.73 -23.71 1.73
CA GLU A 418 -43.34 -22.38 1.54
C GLU A 418 -42.58 -21.31 2.35
N SER A 419 -41.26 -21.30 2.23
CA SER A 419 -40.38 -20.37 2.91
C SER A 419 -40.18 -19.12 2.07
N ILE A 420 -39.90 -18.02 2.75
CA ILE A 420 -39.47 -16.76 2.16
C ILE A 420 -38.02 -16.76 1.65
N ARG A 421 -37.35 -17.92 1.59
CA ARG A 421 -35.93 -18.06 1.18
C ARG A 421 -35.56 -19.48 0.72
N SER A 422 -34.58 -19.62 -0.17
CA SER A 422 -33.98 -20.90 -0.55
C SER A 422 -33.17 -21.52 0.59
N VAL A 423 -33.54 -22.72 1.05
CA VAL A 423 -32.90 -23.41 2.18
C VAL A 423 -32.18 -24.68 1.69
N LYS A 424 -30.84 -24.71 1.78
CA LYS A 424 -30.02 -25.88 1.43
C LYS A 424 -30.24 -27.03 2.43
N THR A 425 -30.23 -28.27 1.97
CA THR A 425 -30.35 -29.48 2.80
C THR A 425 -29.59 -30.66 2.20
N GLY A 426 -29.28 -31.66 3.01
CA GLY A 426 -28.62 -32.90 2.61
C GLY A 426 -27.16 -32.69 2.20
N LYS A 427 -26.62 -33.63 1.41
CA LYS A 427 -25.24 -33.56 0.92
C LYS A 427 -25.07 -32.46 -0.13
N TRP A 428 -23.96 -31.73 -0.03
CA TRP A 428 -23.60 -30.64 -0.91
C TRP A 428 -22.12 -30.69 -1.26
N ILE A 429 -21.84 -30.49 -2.55
CA ILE A 429 -20.51 -30.17 -3.06
C ILE A 429 -20.55 -28.73 -3.56
N GLU A 430 -19.99 -27.79 -2.80
CA GLU A 430 -19.99 -26.37 -3.15
C GLU A 430 -18.70 -25.98 -3.85
N LEU A 431 -18.81 -25.08 -4.83
CA LEU A 431 -17.64 -24.44 -5.43
C LEU A 431 -17.10 -23.35 -4.50
N HIS A 432 -15.79 -23.32 -4.25
CA HIS A 432 -15.15 -22.21 -3.56
C HIS A 432 -15.15 -20.95 -4.47
N ASP A 433 -15.38 -19.76 -3.90
CA ASP A 433 -15.29 -18.45 -4.59
C ASP A 433 -13.96 -18.15 -5.29
N ASP A 434 -12.92 -18.96 -5.05
CA ASP A 434 -11.57 -18.79 -5.57
C ASP A 434 -11.22 -19.87 -6.60
N SER A 435 -12.13 -20.80 -6.89
CA SER A 435 -11.96 -21.84 -7.89
C SER A 435 -11.76 -21.23 -9.27
N ARG A 436 -10.88 -21.86 -10.04
CA ARG A 436 -10.68 -21.60 -11.46
C ARG A 436 -10.79 -22.91 -12.22
N SER A 437 -10.83 -22.84 -13.54
CA SER A 437 -10.90 -24.02 -14.40
C SER A 437 -9.80 -25.04 -14.15
N TYR A 438 -8.57 -24.58 -13.96
CA TYR A 438 -7.40 -25.41 -13.70
C TYR A 438 -7.17 -25.71 -12.20
N ASP A 439 -7.88 -25.01 -11.32
CA ASP A 439 -7.74 -25.05 -9.86
C ASP A 439 -9.14 -25.17 -9.23
N ILE A 440 -9.82 -26.30 -9.46
CA ILE A 440 -11.18 -26.52 -8.96
C ILE A 440 -11.09 -26.86 -7.48
N ILE A 441 -11.64 -25.99 -6.64
CA ILE A 441 -11.75 -26.21 -5.21
C ILE A 441 -13.22 -26.42 -4.86
N THR A 442 -13.53 -27.56 -4.29
CA THR A 442 -14.87 -27.85 -3.78
C THR A 442 -14.88 -28.13 -2.29
N TYR A 443 -16.02 -27.85 -1.68
CA TYR A 443 -16.33 -28.14 -0.29
C TYR A 443 -17.40 -29.23 -0.27
N ASP A 444 -17.06 -30.43 0.18
CA ASP A 444 -17.98 -31.57 0.28
C ASP A 444 -18.42 -31.74 1.73
N GLY A 445 -19.73 -31.65 1.99
CA GLY A 445 -20.29 -31.77 3.32
C GLY A 445 -21.81 -31.83 3.32
N GLU A 446 -22.41 -31.54 4.47
CA GLU A 446 -23.86 -31.65 4.66
C GLU A 446 -24.48 -30.34 5.18
N TYR A 447 -25.68 -30.03 4.68
CA TYR A 447 -26.55 -28.99 5.20
C TYR A 447 -27.76 -29.60 5.92
N LYS A 448 -28.16 -28.97 7.02
CA LYS A 448 -29.43 -29.19 7.70
C LYS A 448 -30.13 -27.85 7.86
N GLU A 449 -31.29 -27.69 7.19
CA GLU A 449 -32.09 -26.45 7.25
C GLU A 449 -31.30 -25.17 6.92
N GLY A 450 -30.39 -25.25 5.94
CA GLY A 450 -29.55 -24.13 5.49
C GLY A 450 -28.30 -23.91 6.33
N ILE A 451 -28.03 -24.77 7.33
CA ILE A 451 -26.88 -24.69 8.22
C ILE A 451 -25.89 -25.81 7.90
N LYS A 452 -24.60 -25.50 7.76
CA LYS A 452 -23.54 -26.50 7.55
C LYS A 452 -23.39 -27.37 8.81
N VAL A 453 -23.40 -28.68 8.67
CA VAL A 453 -23.24 -29.60 9.81
C VAL A 453 -22.20 -30.66 9.52
N GLY A 454 -21.60 -31.20 10.59
CA GLY A 454 -20.71 -32.35 10.49
C GLY A 454 -19.37 -32.02 9.81
N LYS A 455 -18.79 -33.03 9.16
CA LYS A 455 -17.50 -32.94 8.49
C LYS A 455 -17.64 -32.31 7.12
N TRP A 456 -16.77 -31.34 6.84
CA TRP A 456 -16.65 -30.67 5.56
C TRP A 456 -15.23 -30.85 5.03
N ASP A 457 -15.11 -31.54 3.90
CA ASP A 457 -13.86 -31.83 3.22
C ASP A 457 -13.57 -30.76 2.15
N ILE A 458 -12.30 -30.36 2.03
CA ILE A 458 -11.83 -29.43 1.00
C ILE A 458 -11.07 -30.24 -0.03
N ILE A 459 -11.59 -30.24 -1.25
CA ILE A 459 -11.09 -31.03 -2.37
C ILE A 459 -10.50 -30.05 -3.39
N PHE A 460 -9.23 -30.22 -3.77
CA PHE A 460 -8.56 -29.47 -4.82
C PHE A 460 -8.20 -30.40 -5.95
N ASN A 461 -8.73 -30.16 -7.15
CA ASN A 461 -8.51 -31.01 -8.33
C ASN A 461 -8.71 -32.51 -8.03
N ARG A 462 -9.78 -32.84 -7.29
CA ARG A 462 -10.16 -34.20 -6.82
C ARG A 462 -9.30 -34.79 -5.72
N GLU A 463 -8.34 -34.06 -5.17
CA GLU A 463 -7.54 -34.48 -4.03
C GLU A 463 -8.01 -33.82 -2.73
N LEU A 464 -8.21 -34.61 -1.67
CA LEU A 464 -8.51 -34.08 -0.34
C LEU A 464 -7.29 -33.31 0.19
N ILE A 465 -7.41 -31.99 0.33
CA ILE A 465 -6.34 -31.11 0.81
C ILE A 465 -6.59 -30.52 2.20
N GLY A 466 -7.81 -30.66 2.72
CA GLY A 466 -8.16 -30.12 4.02
C GLY A 466 -9.62 -30.37 4.39
N GLY A 467 -10.11 -29.62 5.37
CA GLY A 467 -11.43 -29.78 5.94
C GLY A 467 -11.48 -29.56 7.44
N GLY A 468 -12.66 -29.78 8.03
CA GLY A 468 -12.87 -29.72 9.47
C GLY A 468 -14.34 -29.98 9.85
N LEU A 469 -14.66 -29.78 11.13
CA LEU A 469 -15.99 -30.00 11.68
C LEU A 469 -16.73 -28.68 11.90
N TYR A 470 -18.00 -28.66 11.51
CA TYR A 470 -18.96 -27.65 11.93
C TYR A 470 -19.81 -28.19 13.08
N ASP A 471 -19.80 -27.44 14.19
CA ASP A 471 -20.72 -27.70 15.30
C ASP A 471 -21.99 -26.87 15.12
N GLN A 472 -23.12 -27.50 15.38
CA GLN A 472 -24.42 -26.83 15.43
C GLN A 472 -24.55 -26.16 16.79
N VAL A 473 -24.38 -24.84 16.83
CA VAL A 473 -24.56 -24.03 18.03
C VAL A 473 -25.89 -23.28 17.83
N ASP A 474 -26.92 -23.74 18.54
CA ASP A 474 -28.22 -23.06 18.69
C ASP A 474 -29.17 -23.05 17.47
N GLY A 475 -29.00 -23.94 16.50
CA GLY A 475 -29.98 -24.13 15.40
C GLY A 475 -30.11 -22.95 14.42
N ILE A 476 -29.30 -21.91 14.55
CA ILE A 476 -29.35 -20.70 13.71
C ILE A 476 -28.03 -20.52 12.93
N SER A 477 -26.91 -21.04 13.44
CA SER A 477 -25.61 -20.90 12.77
C SER A 477 -24.72 -22.13 12.94
N SER A 478 -23.83 -22.32 11.97
CA SER A 478 -22.79 -23.34 12.01
C SER A 478 -21.46 -22.67 12.28
N LEU A 479 -20.76 -23.13 13.31
CA LEU A 479 -19.48 -22.58 13.71
C LEU A 479 -18.41 -23.64 13.52
N LYS A 480 -17.29 -23.25 12.88
CA LYS A 480 -16.11 -24.10 12.77
C LYS A 480 -15.61 -24.45 14.18
N ASN A 481 -15.35 -25.71 14.45
CA ASN A 481 -14.76 -26.15 15.72
C ASN A 481 -13.66 -27.20 15.50
N GLY A 482 -12.69 -27.24 16.41
CA GLY A 482 -11.55 -28.16 16.36
C GLY A 482 -10.52 -27.83 15.27
N LYS A 483 -9.78 -28.84 14.82
CA LYS A 483 -8.71 -28.68 13.81
C LYS A 483 -9.31 -28.48 12.42
N TRP A 484 -8.81 -27.47 11.73
CA TRP A 484 -9.17 -27.13 10.36
C TRP A 484 -7.94 -26.97 9.49
N ILE A 485 -8.04 -27.48 8.26
CA ILE A 485 -7.12 -27.16 7.18
C ILE A 485 -7.89 -26.34 6.14
N GLU A 486 -7.56 -25.05 5.98
CA GLU A 486 -8.30 -24.13 5.07
C GLU A 486 -7.51 -23.71 3.85
N TRP A 487 -8.14 -23.54 2.69
CA TRP A 487 -7.51 -22.97 1.50
C TRP A 487 -7.34 -21.45 1.55
N LYS A 488 -6.27 -20.91 0.94
CA LYS A 488 -6.06 -19.46 0.75
C LYS A 488 -5.53 -19.09 -0.63
N LYS A 489 -6.32 -18.27 -1.35
CA LYS A 489 -6.09 -17.73 -2.72
C LYS A 489 -4.69 -17.23 -3.09
N ASN A 490 -3.95 -16.62 -2.16
CA ASN A 490 -2.85 -15.71 -2.56
C ASN A 490 -1.60 -16.40 -3.11
N TYR A 491 -1.50 -17.72 -2.98
CA TYR A 491 -0.43 -18.53 -3.54
C TYR A 491 -1.07 -19.88 -3.83
N SER A 492 -0.93 -20.38 -5.06
CA SER A 492 -1.70 -21.46 -5.71
C SER A 492 -1.78 -22.83 -5.02
N CYS A 493 -1.46 -22.96 -3.73
CA CYS A 493 -1.46 -24.21 -2.96
C CYS A 493 -1.35 -23.99 -1.45
N VAL A 494 -1.86 -22.87 -0.90
CA VAL A 494 -1.65 -22.55 0.52
C VAL A 494 -2.80 -23.00 1.40
N THR A 495 -2.48 -23.82 2.40
CA THR A 495 -3.43 -24.24 3.43
C THR A 495 -3.08 -23.68 4.81
N TYR A 496 -4.10 -23.37 5.61
CA TYR A 496 -3.99 -23.01 7.01
C TYR A 496 -4.29 -24.22 7.87
N ASN A 497 -3.33 -24.74 8.62
CA ASN A 497 -3.57 -25.79 9.61
C ASN A 497 -3.62 -25.18 11.01
N GLY A 498 -4.77 -25.23 11.68
CA GLY A 498 -4.90 -24.73 13.05
C GLY A 498 -6.27 -25.00 13.65
N GLU A 499 -6.55 -24.39 14.79
CA GLU A 499 -7.72 -24.72 15.60
C GLU A 499 -8.76 -23.60 15.59
N TYR A 500 -10.01 -24.01 15.66
CA TYR A 500 -11.16 -23.14 15.80
C TYR A 500 -11.92 -23.47 17.07
N GLN A 501 -12.41 -22.44 17.74
CA GLN A 501 -13.34 -22.57 18.86
C GLN A 501 -14.52 -21.63 18.61
N LYS A 502 -15.73 -22.20 18.47
CA LYS A 502 -16.96 -21.44 18.17
C LYS A 502 -16.80 -20.49 16.97
N GLY A 503 -16.19 -20.97 15.89
CA GLY A 503 -16.01 -20.23 14.64
C GLY A 503 -14.85 -19.22 14.67
N ILE A 504 -14.14 -19.12 15.79
CA ILE A 504 -13.04 -18.20 15.99
C ILE A 504 -11.70 -18.94 15.91
N LYS A 505 -10.73 -18.42 15.14
CA LYS A 505 -9.36 -18.96 15.08
C LYS A 505 -8.68 -18.84 16.43
N VAL A 506 -8.11 -19.91 16.97
CA VAL A 506 -7.39 -19.90 18.25
C VAL A 506 -6.04 -20.60 18.13
N GLY A 507 -5.07 -20.17 18.94
CA GLY A 507 -3.75 -20.80 19.00
C GLY A 507 -2.90 -20.61 17.75
N LEU A 508 -1.99 -21.56 17.52
CA LEU A 508 -1.04 -21.52 16.40
C LEU A 508 -1.69 -22.01 15.10
N LEU A 509 -1.73 -21.12 14.11
CA LEU A 509 -2.15 -21.39 12.74
C LEU A 509 -0.91 -21.48 11.84
N GLN A 510 -0.60 -22.68 11.37
CA GLN A 510 0.48 -22.93 10.42
C GLN A 510 0.01 -22.59 9.01
N LEU A 511 0.88 -21.95 8.21
CA LEU A 511 0.64 -21.68 6.81
C LEU A 511 1.51 -22.61 5.97
N LEU A 512 0.89 -23.55 5.28
CA LEU A 512 1.55 -24.59 4.50
C LEU A 512 1.40 -24.30 3.01
N LYS A 513 2.41 -24.59 2.19
CA LYS A 513 2.34 -24.55 0.73
C LYS A 513 2.53 -25.96 0.18
N LYS A 514 1.55 -26.46 -0.57
CA LYS A 514 1.66 -27.73 -1.29
C LYS A 514 2.50 -27.54 -2.56
N GLN A 515 3.54 -28.35 -2.73
CA GLN A 515 4.32 -28.47 -3.97
C GLN A 515 4.71 -29.93 -4.14
N ASN A 516 4.46 -30.51 -5.32
CA ASN A 516 4.78 -31.91 -5.63
C ASN A 516 4.24 -32.88 -4.54
N ASN A 517 2.99 -32.71 -4.11
CA ASN A 517 2.32 -33.48 -3.06
C ASN A 517 2.95 -33.41 -1.65
N LYS A 518 3.91 -32.52 -1.42
CA LYS A 518 4.47 -32.23 -0.08
C LYS A 518 4.01 -30.86 0.39
N PHE A 519 3.63 -30.76 1.67
CA PHE A 519 3.33 -29.50 2.33
C PHE A 519 4.59 -28.94 2.99
N SER A 520 5.00 -27.73 2.61
CA SER A 520 6.11 -27.00 3.24
C SER A 520 5.56 -25.86 4.09
N LEU A 521 6.09 -25.66 5.29
CA LEU A 521 5.69 -24.53 6.13
C LEU A 521 6.31 -23.24 5.57
N ILE A 522 5.46 -22.24 5.29
CA ILE A 522 5.84 -20.96 4.69
C ILE A 522 5.53 -19.76 5.59
N GLY A 523 4.94 -20.01 6.76
CA GLY A 523 4.66 -18.98 7.75
C GLY A 523 3.74 -19.48 8.86
N CYS A 524 3.45 -18.62 9.82
CA CYS A 524 2.51 -18.93 10.89
C CYS A 524 1.83 -17.65 11.39
N ALA A 525 0.70 -17.83 12.06
CA ALA A 525 0.04 -16.80 12.84
C ALA A 525 -0.41 -17.40 14.17
N ASN A 526 -0.48 -16.59 15.22
CA ASN A 526 -1.04 -17.01 16.50
C ASN A 526 -2.25 -16.12 16.84
N TYR A 527 -3.30 -16.71 17.40
CA TYR A 527 -4.54 -16.04 17.78
C TYR A 527 -4.83 -16.30 19.25
N ASP A 528 -5.29 -15.27 19.97
CA ASP A 528 -5.79 -15.46 21.34
C ASP A 528 -7.17 -16.14 21.34
N SER A 529 -7.69 -16.45 22.54
CA SER A 529 -8.99 -17.10 22.72
C SER A 529 -10.18 -16.26 22.22
N LYS A 530 -9.97 -14.98 21.89
CA LYS A 530 -10.98 -14.08 21.30
C LYS A 530 -10.83 -13.97 19.78
N GLY A 531 -9.91 -14.71 19.17
CA GLY A 531 -9.65 -14.64 17.73
C GLY A 531 -8.87 -13.43 17.28
N ILE A 532 -8.30 -12.69 18.21
CA ILE A 532 -7.46 -11.56 17.86
C ILE A 532 -6.10 -12.13 17.49
N LYS A 533 -5.65 -11.77 16.29
CA LYS A 533 -4.33 -12.15 15.80
C LYS A 533 -3.27 -11.44 16.62
N ILE A 534 -2.52 -12.19 17.42
CA ILE A 534 -1.49 -11.67 18.32
C ILE A 534 -0.09 -11.77 17.70
N TYR A 535 0.09 -12.62 16.70
CA TYR A 535 1.35 -12.78 15.99
C TYR A 535 1.12 -13.21 14.54
N LYS A 536 1.95 -12.71 13.64
CA LYS A 536 1.96 -13.11 12.23
C LYS A 536 3.38 -12.99 11.68
N GLN A 537 3.91 -14.09 11.15
CA GLN A 537 5.10 -14.03 10.32
C GLN A 537 4.70 -13.77 8.86
N ASP A 538 5.47 -12.94 8.17
CA ASP A 538 5.25 -12.72 6.74
C ASP A 538 5.69 -13.93 5.89
N ILE A 539 4.97 -14.19 4.81
CA ILE A 539 5.10 -15.37 3.94
C ILE A 539 6.39 -15.31 3.10
N ASN A 540 6.87 -14.09 2.87
CA ASN A 540 8.08 -13.81 2.12
C ASN A 540 9.33 -13.75 3.02
N SER A 541 9.17 -13.97 4.33
CA SER A 541 10.29 -13.99 5.25
C SER A 541 11.04 -15.31 5.10
N ASN A 542 12.34 -15.23 4.82
CA ASN A 542 13.22 -16.40 4.91
C ASN A 542 13.40 -16.86 6.36
N ILE A 543 12.99 -16.07 7.35
CA ILE A 543 13.08 -16.43 8.78
C ILE A 543 11.67 -16.64 9.32
N ILE A 544 11.43 -17.76 10.01
CA ILE A 544 10.16 -18.08 10.65
C ILE A 544 10.41 -18.36 12.13
N ASN A 545 9.91 -17.49 13.00
CA ASN A 545 9.90 -17.74 14.45
C ASN A 545 8.58 -18.41 14.85
N MET A 546 8.66 -19.53 15.56
CA MET A 546 7.51 -20.28 16.05
C MET A 546 7.63 -20.55 17.54
N GLY A 547 6.54 -20.33 18.25
CA GLY A 547 6.42 -20.69 19.65
C GLY A 547 5.03 -20.36 20.18
N GLU A 548 4.85 -20.56 21.48
CA GLU A 548 3.57 -20.40 22.14
C GLU A 548 3.37 -18.99 22.67
N PHE A 549 2.10 -18.62 22.79
CA PHE A 549 1.66 -17.39 23.41
C PHE A 549 0.59 -17.69 24.45
N ILE A 550 0.66 -17.02 25.59
CA ILE A 550 -0.43 -16.94 26.57
C ILE A 550 -0.71 -15.46 26.81
N ASN A 551 -1.97 -15.04 26.67
CA ASN A 551 -2.38 -13.64 26.89
C ASN A 551 -1.52 -12.62 26.14
N ARG A 552 -1.18 -12.91 24.88
CA ARG A 552 -0.31 -12.09 24.00
C ARG A 552 1.16 -12.00 24.42
N ILE A 553 1.58 -12.78 25.41
CA ILE A 553 2.96 -12.85 25.91
C ILE A 553 3.60 -14.13 25.35
N LYS A 554 4.81 -14.03 24.80
CA LYS A 554 5.58 -15.20 24.35
C LYS A 554 5.96 -16.06 25.54
N ILE A 555 5.76 -17.36 25.46
CA ILE A 555 6.11 -18.30 26.52
C ILE A 555 6.77 -19.56 25.94
N GLY A 556 7.41 -20.33 26.82
CA GLY A 556 7.92 -21.66 26.49
C GLY A 556 9.02 -21.62 25.43
N ARG A 557 9.19 -22.74 24.72
CA ARG A 557 10.23 -22.90 23.70
C ARG A 557 9.82 -22.21 22.40
N TRP A 558 10.76 -21.46 21.85
CA TRP A 558 10.67 -20.79 20.57
C TRP A 558 11.76 -21.29 19.64
N ASN A 559 11.38 -21.61 18.41
CA ASN A 559 12.26 -22.11 17.36
C ASN A 559 12.34 -21.07 16.24
N THR A 560 13.53 -20.87 15.69
CA THR A 560 13.78 -19.99 14.54
C THR A 560 14.19 -20.85 13.37
N PHE A 561 13.35 -20.87 12.33
CA PHE A 561 13.61 -21.60 11.10
C PHE A 561 14.08 -20.65 10.01
N TYR A 562 14.97 -21.13 9.16
CA TYR A 562 15.37 -20.48 7.92
C TYR A 562 14.85 -21.25 6.72
N LYS A 563 14.25 -20.52 5.78
CA LYS A 563 13.73 -21.03 4.52
C LYS A 563 14.70 -20.65 3.41
N GLN A 564 15.22 -21.66 2.74
CA GLN A 564 16.11 -21.48 1.60
C GLN A 564 15.34 -21.01 0.37
N TYR A 565 15.99 -20.23 -0.49
CA TYR A 565 15.39 -19.79 -1.76
C TYR A 565 15.20 -20.97 -2.74
N GLN A 566 16.18 -21.87 -2.78
CA GLN A 566 16.22 -22.99 -3.73
C GLN A 566 15.53 -24.26 -3.21
N HIS A 567 15.60 -24.51 -1.90
CA HIS A 567 15.00 -25.67 -1.27
C HIS A 567 13.86 -25.20 -0.36
N ASN A 568 12.61 -25.62 -0.59
CA ASN A 568 11.47 -25.19 0.25
C ASN A 568 11.49 -25.82 1.66
N ASP A 569 12.61 -26.43 2.05
CA ASP A 569 12.82 -27.05 3.35
C ASP A 569 13.18 -25.98 4.39
N LEU A 570 12.71 -26.19 5.62
CA LEU A 570 13.00 -25.32 6.74
C LEU A 570 14.13 -25.91 7.58
N GLN A 571 15.19 -25.13 7.79
CA GLN A 571 16.27 -25.49 8.69
C GLN A 571 16.08 -24.79 10.04
N LEU A 572 16.10 -25.53 11.14
CA LEU A 572 16.14 -24.95 12.49
C LEU A 572 17.52 -24.32 12.72
N ILE A 573 17.59 -22.98 12.76
CA ILE A 573 18.86 -22.24 12.89
C ILE A 573 18.97 -21.46 14.20
N GLY A 574 17.90 -21.37 14.99
CA GLY A 574 17.98 -20.72 16.29
C GLY A 574 16.75 -20.88 17.16
N GLY A 575 16.64 -20.06 18.19
CA GLY A 575 15.56 -20.14 19.19
C GLY A 575 16.07 -20.18 20.63
N GLY A 576 15.14 -20.36 21.56
CA GLY A 576 15.39 -20.45 23.00
C GLY A 576 14.08 -20.45 23.78
N SER A 577 14.12 -20.16 25.07
CA SER A 577 12.91 -20.20 25.92
C SER A 577 12.55 -18.83 26.48
N TYR A 578 11.25 -18.57 26.58
CA TYR A 578 10.69 -17.44 27.33
C TYR A 578 10.06 -17.92 28.63
N ASN A 579 10.26 -17.15 29.70
CA ASN A 579 9.51 -17.30 30.94
C ASN A 579 8.41 -16.24 31.02
N GLN A 580 7.27 -16.61 31.61
CA GLN A 580 6.20 -15.70 31.94
C GLN A 580 6.47 -15.10 33.32
N MET A 581 6.65 -13.78 33.39
CA MET A 581 6.52 -13.05 34.64
C MET A 581 5.12 -12.43 34.70
N GLU A 582 4.44 -12.55 35.85
CA GLU A 582 3.10 -12.00 36.05
C GLU A 582 3.05 -10.51 35.66
N GLY A 583 2.20 -10.17 34.69
CA GLY A 583 1.94 -8.79 34.27
C GLY A 583 3.02 -8.10 33.44
N ILE A 584 4.13 -8.76 33.07
CA ILE A 584 5.29 -8.15 32.38
C ILE A 584 5.50 -8.76 30.99
N GLN A 585 6.21 -8.04 30.11
CA GLN A 585 6.72 -8.56 28.83
C GLN A 585 7.45 -9.92 29.01
N SER A 586 7.37 -10.78 28.00
CA SER A 586 8.05 -12.08 27.98
C SER A 586 9.56 -11.92 28.13
N ILE A 587 10.17 -12.70 29.03
CA ILE A 587 11.60 -12.59 29.35
C ILE A 587 12.35 -13.80 28.79
N LYS A 588 13.42 -13.57 28.03
CA LYS A 588 14.30 -14.64 27.54
C LYS A 588 15.05 -15.30 28.71
N ILE A 589 15.12 -16.63 28.71
CA ILE A 589 15.83 -17.44 29.71
C ILE A 589 16.57 -18.62 29.07
N GLY A 590 17.63 -19.09 29.74
CA GLY A 590 18.38 -20.29 29.38
C GLY A 590 19.24 -20.13 28.12
N ASN A 591 19.54 -21.25 27.46
CA ASN A 591 20.31 -21.25 26.21
C ASN A 591 19.51 -20.62 25.07
N TRP A 592 20.15 -19.76 24.31
CA TRP A 592 19.58 -19.05 23.17
C TRP A 592 20.52 -19.04 21.99
N VAL A 593 19.93 -19.11 20.80
CA VAL A 593 20.56 -18.85 19.53
C VAL A 593 19.78 -17.74 18.82
N GLU A 594 20.42 -16.60 18.64
CA GLU A 594 19.86 -15.41 17.99
C GLU A 594 20.42 -15.26 16.58
N LEU A 595 19.65 -14.62 15.71
CA LEU A 595 20.16 -14.19 14.42
C LEU A 595 20.86 -12.85 14.60
N TRP A 596 22.00 -12.68 13.93
CA TRP A 596 22.62 -11.37 13.81
C TRP A 596 21.76 -10.42 12.97
N ASP A 597 21.84 -9.12 13.21
CA ASP A 597 20.99 -8.14 12.52
C ASP A 597 21.24 -8.11 11.00
N GLY A 598 22.46 -8.43 10.56
CA GLY A 598 22.80 -8.63 9.16
C GLY A 598 22.66 -10.07 8.68
N PHE A 599 21.77 -10.88 9.27
CA PHE A 599 21.51 -12.24 8.80
C PHE A 599 20.77 -12.24 7.44
N TYR A 600 21.42 -12.72 6.39
CA TYR A 600 20.81 -12.99 5.08
C TYR A 600 21.54 -14.11 4.35
N SER A 601 21.15 -14.42 3.11
CA SER A 601 21.67 -15.58 2.37
C SER A 601 23.19 -15.62 2.24
N GLU A 602 23.84 -14.45 2.12
CA GLU A 602 25.31 -14.33 2.01
C GLU A 602 25.99 -13.95 3.33
N SER A 603 25.25 -13.94 4.44
CA SER A 603 25.79 -13.66 5.77
C SER A 603 24.98 -14.39 6.83
N GLN A 604 25.20 -15.70 6.95
CA GLN A 604 24.46 -16.52 7.91
C GLN A 604 25.20 -16.56 9.24
N VAL A 605 24.98 -15.53 10.05
CA VAL A 605 25.61 -15.35 11.37
C VAL A 605 24.59 -15.53 12.49
N ILE A 606 24.88 -16.46 13.40
CA ILE A 606 24.08 -16.66 14.62
C ILE A 606 24.91 -16.39 15.88
N LEU A 607 24.23 -15.93 16.93
CA LEU A 607 24.81 -15.65 18.24
C LEU A 607 24.27 -16.67 19.25
N SER A 608 25.13 -17.48 19.84
CA SER A 608 24.72 -18.51 20.80
C SER A 608 25.24 -18.21 22.20
N GLY A 609 24.38 -18.21 23.21
CA GLY A 609 24.78 -17.98 24.60
C GLY A 609 23.64 -18.19 25.58
N GLN A 610 23.76 -17.63 26.77
CA GLN A 610 22.76 -17.77 27.83
C GLN A 610 22.09 -16.45 28.19
N TYR A 611 20.81 -16.55 28.51
CA TYR A 611 20.00 -15.50 29.10
C TYR A 611 19.62 -15.84 30.54
N GLU A 612 19.73 -14.84 31.41
CA GLU A 612 19.20 -14.88 32.77
C GLU A 612 18.37 -13.61 32.99
N ASN A 613 17.08 -13.78 33.32
CA ASN A 613 16.14 -12.67 33.52
C ASN A 613 16.15 -11.64 32.37
N GLY A 614 16.23 -12.12 31.13
CA GLY A 614 16.17 -11.27 29.92
C GLY A 614 17.48 -10.57 29.59
N LYS A 615 18.55 -10.83 30.35
CA LYS A 615 19.89 -10.27 30.13
C LYS A 615 20.84 -11.36 29.65
N LYS A 616 21.72 -11.01 28.69
CA LYS A 616 22.80 -11.88 28.25
C LYS A 616 23.79 -12.09 29.40
N VAL A 617 24.15 -13.33 29.69
CA VAL A 617 25.14 -13.69 30.70
C VAL A 617 26.18 -14.64 30.13
N ASP A 618 27.32 -14.73 30.81
CA ASP A 618 28.42 -15.65 30.50
C ASP A 618 28.91 -15.53 29.05
N ARG A 619 29.39 -16.63 28.48
CA ARG A 619 30.00 -16.68 27.15
C ARG A 619 28.93 -16.68 26.06
N TRP A 620 29.12 -15.79 25.09
CA TRP A 620 28.36 -15.70 23.86
C TRP A 620 29.28 -15.96 22.66
N ASN A 621 28.98 -17.00 21.89
CA ASN A 621 29.72 -17.37 20.69
C ASN A 621 29.07 -16.75 19.46
N ILE A 622 29.89 -16.29 18.53
CA ILE A 622 29.48 -15.88 17.19
C ILE A 622 29.81 -17.04 16.26
N LEU A 623 28.78 -17.59 15.63
CA LEU A 623 28.90 -18.71 14.68
C LEU A 623 28.51 -18.22 13.28
N TYR A 624 29.25 -18.67 12.27
CA TYR A 624 29.04 -18.28 10.89
C TYR A 624 29.19 -19.49 9.97
N ARG A 625 28.41 -19.50 8.89
CA ARG A 625 28.61 -20.38 7.74
C ARG A 625 28.42 -19.56 6.46
N PRO A 626 29.21 -19.80 5.40
CA PRO A 626 29.10 -19.06 4.16
C PRO A 626 27.89 -19.48 3.32
N ASP A 627 27.47 -20.74 3.45
CA ASP A 627 26.34 -21.34 2.75
C ASP A 627 25.62 -22.34 3.68
N GLU A 628 24.50 -22.86 3.21
CA GLU A 628 23.59 -23.69 4.00
C GLU A 628 24.05 -25.14 4.14
N ASP A 629 24.85 -25.60 3.17
CA ASP A 629 25.43 -26.94 3.12
C ASP A 629 26.60 -27.08 4.11
N GLN A 630 27.19 -25.95 4.50
CA GLN A 630 28.25 -25.89 5.49
C GLN A 630 27.73 -25.83 6.93
N LYS A 631 28.51 -26.41 7.84
CA LYS A 631 28.26 -26.33 9.28
C LYS A 631 28.68 -24.97 9.81
N PHE A 632 27.95 -24.45 10.78
CA PHE A 632 28.33 -23.26 11.53
C PHE A 632 29.69 -23.43 12.22
N GLN A 633 30.59 -22.47 12.00
CA GLN A 633 31.92 -22.40 12.59
C GLN A 633 31.99 -21.22 13.56
N MET A 634 32.66 -21.40 14.71
CA MET A 634 32.86 -20.31 15.66
C MET A 634 33.90 -19.32 15.14
N ILE A 635 33.51 -18.07 14.94
CA ILE A 635 34.38 -17.00 14.42
C ILE A 635 34.64 -15.90 15.43
N GLY A 636 33.94 -15.90 16.57
CA GLY A 636 34.10 -14.85 17.57
C GLY A 636 33.21 -15.03 18.79
N GLY A 637 33.02 -13.94 19.53
CA GLY A 637 32.27 -13.93 20.77
C GLY A 637 33.00 -13.24 21.91
N GLY A 638 32.45 -13.36 23.12
CA GLY A 638 33.06 -12.90 24.36
C GLY A 638 32.15 -13.13 25.56
N GLN A 639 32.39 -12.44 26.67
CA GLN A 639 31.67 -12.64 27.93
C GLN A 639 30.80 -11.44 28.34
N TYR A 640 29.59 -11.72 28.81
CA TYR A 640 28.71 -10.75 29.44
C TYR A 640 28.73 -10.90 30.96
N LYS A 641 28.66 -9.77 31.65
CA LYS A 641 28.42 -9.71 33.10
C LYS A 641 27.09 -9.04 33.38
N ASN A 642 26.27 -9.68 34.20
CA ASN A 642 25.04 -9.08 34.71
C ASN A 642 25.39 -7.97 35.72
N GLN A 643 24.88 -6.76 35.49
CA GLN A 643 24.96 -5.67 36.47
C GLN A 643 23.61 -5.56 37.18
N ILE A 644 23.60 -5.81 38.50
CA ILE A 644 22.37 -5.75 39.32
C ILE A 644 21.69 -4.37 39.19
N LYS A 645 22.46 -3.28 39.10
CA LYS A 645 21.94 -1.90 39.07
C LYS A 645 21.53 -1.39 37.69
N LYS A 646 21.86 -2.08 36.59
CA LYS A 646 21.51 -1.64 35.22
C LYS A 646 20.50 -2.58 34.58
N SER A 647 19.65 -2.04 33.72
CA SER A 647 18.67 -2.82 32.96
C SER A 647 19.32 -3.71 31.89
N SER A 648 20.60 -3.48 31.54
CA SER A 648 21.34 -4.24 30.52
C SER A 648 22.53 -5.01 31.08
N SER A 649 22.89 -6.11 30.44
CA SER A 649 24.19 -6.75 30.64
C SER A 649 25.31 -5.92 29.99
N VAL A 650 26.54 -6.08 30.48
CA VAL A 650 27.71 -5.39 29.94
C VAL A 650 28.72 -6.40 29.41
N LYS A 651 29.36 -6.08 28.28
CA LYS A 651 30.49 -6.86 27.76
C LYS A 651 31.71 -6.70 28.68
N ILE A 652 32.45 -7.78 28.87
CA ILE A 652 33.69 -7.84 29.66
C ILE A 652 34.71 -8.77 29.00
N GLY A 653 36.00 -8.56 29.31
CA GLY A 653 37.08 -9.44 28.87
C GLY A 653 37.37 -9.35 27.39
N GLU A 654 38.06 -10.37 26.86
CA GLU A 654 38.35 -10.48 25.43
C GLU A 654 37.06 -10.63 24.61
N TRP A 655 37.03 -9.95 23.47
CA TRP A 655 35.86 -9.90 22.61
C TRP A 655 36.25 -9.83 21.14
N ILE A 656 35.53 -10.58 20.32
CA ILE A 656 35.54 -10.47 18.86
C ILE A 656 34.17 -9.94 18.39
N GLU A 657 34.18 -8.78 17.73
CA GLU A 657 33.00 -8.17 17.10
C GLU A 657 33.02 -8.34 15.59
N LEU A 658 31.85 -8.31 14.97
CA LEU A 658 31.73 -8.29 13.51
C LEU A 658 31.62 -6.83 13.03
N SER A 659 32.08 -6.58 11.81
CA SER A 659 31.75 -5.35 11.09
C SER A 659 30.27 -5.31 10.74
N ASP A 660 29.70 -4.10 10.66
CA ASP A 660 28.31 -3.89 10.22
C ASP A 660 28.09 -4.37 8.78
N VAL A 661 29.17 -4.45 7.99
CA VAL A 661 29.20 -4.99 6.62
C VAL A 661 29.77 -6.40 6.56
N PHE A 662 29.60 -7.23 7.60
CA PHE A 662 30.07 -8.62 7.58
C PHE A 662 29.21 -9.48 6.63
N TYR A 663 29.84 -10.07 5.60
CA TYR A 663 29.23 -11.05 4.68
C TYR A 663 30.31 -11.87 3.97
N ASN A 664 29.92 -12.82 3.12
CA ASN A 664 30.83 -13.71 2.40
C ASN A 664 31.99 -12.97 1.71
N GLY A 665 31.73 -11.79 1.11
CA GLY A 665 32.74 -10.96 0.42
C GLY A 665 33.47 -9.94 1.30
N ALA A 666 33.13 -9.83 2.59
CA ALA A 666 33.71 -8.84 3.52
C ALA A 666 33.73 -9.36 4.97
N GLN A 667 34.53 -10.40 5.24
CA GLN A 667 34.61 -10.97 6.59
C GLN A 667 35.61 -10.17 7.45
N VAL A 668 35.14 -9.05 8.01
CA VAL A 668 35.90 -8.18 8.92
C VAL A 668 35.46 -8.39 10.37
N ILE A 669 36.42 -8.66 11.25
CA ILE A 669 36.18 -8.77 12.69
C ILE A 669 37.08 -7.79 13.48
N TYR A 670 36.63 -7.38 14.66
CA TYR A 670 37.38 -6.54 15.58
C TYR A 670 37.69 -7.30 16.86
N HIS A 671 38.97 -7.49 17.18
CA HIS A 671 39.41 -8.23 18.35
C HIS A 671 40.04 -7.27 19.37
N GLY A 672 39.51 -7.22 20.59
CA GLY A 672 40.06 -6.43 21.68
C GLY A 672 39.45 -6.79 23.03
N CYS A 673 39.58 -5.89 24.01
CA CYS A 673 39.08 -6.13 25.36
C CYS A 673 38.01 -5.11 25.76
N TYR A 674 37.02 -5.58 26.51
CA TYR A 674 35.99 -4.79 27.17
C TYR A 674 36.20 -4.73 28.68
N LYS A 675 35.97 -3.55 29.25
CA LYS A 675 35.90 -3.34 30.70
C LYS A 675 34.64 -2.55 31.03
N ASN A 676 33.74 -3.15 31.81
CA ASN A 676 32.46 -2.56 32.21
C ASN A 676 31.61 -2.04 31.03
N GLY A 677 31.66 -2.72 29.88
CA GLY A 677 30.95 -2.31 28.66
C GLY A 677 31.69 -1.31 27.77
N ASN A 678 32.87 -0.83 28.18
CA ASN A 678 33.70 0.08 27.39
C ASN A 678 34.86 -0.65 26.70
N LYS A 679 35.21 -0.24 25.48
CA LYS A 679 36.39 -0.77 24.78
C LYS A 679 37.65 -0.23 25.45
N VAL A 680 38.62 -1.10 25.73
CA VAL A 680 39.88 -0.69 26.38
C VAL A 680 41.09 -1.33 25.69
N GLY A 681 42.23 -0.64 25.76
CA GLY A 681 43.49 -1.17 25.27
C GLY A 681 43.52 -1.33 23.75
N LYS A 682 44.29 -2.31 23.27
CA LYS A 682 44.49 -2.56 21.84
C LYS A 682 43.29 -3.27 21.23
N TRP A 683 42.84 -2.74 20.09
CA TRP A 683 41.80 -3.32 19.26
C TRP A 683 42.35 -3.54 17.85
N ASN A 684 42.39 -4.79 17.41
CA ASN A 684 42.86 -5.20 16.11
C ASN A 684 41.67 -5.33 15.14
N SER A 685 41.83 -4.83 13.92
CA SER A 685 40.89 -5.11 12.82
C SER A 685 41.47 -6.22 11.97
N LEU A 686 40.75 -7.32 11.87
CA LEU A 686 41.18 -8.53 11.17
C LEU A 686 40.26 -8.78 9.98
N TYR A 687 40.79 -9.27 8.87
CA TYR A 687 40.02 -9.58 7.66
C TYR A 687 40.43 -10.92 7.07
N ARG A 688 39.50 -11.57 6.39
CA ARG A 688 39.80 -12.68 5.47
C ARG A 688 38.87 -12.59 4.26
N LYS A 689 39.32 -13.09 3.12
CA LYS A 689 38.53 -13.04 1.88
C LYS A 689 37.42 -14.10 1.86
N ASP A 690 37.71 -15.26 2.42
CA ASP A 690 36.82 -16.41 2.45
C ASP A 690 36.90 -17.14 3.80
N CYS A 691 35.89 -17.94 4.16
CA CYS A 691 35.85 -18.69 5.39
C CYS A 691 36.99 -19.71 5.55
N GLN A 692 37.61 -20.12 4.45
CA GLN A 692 38.75 -21.06 4.44
C GLN A 692 40.09 -20.37 4.71
N GLU A 693 40.17 -19.05 4.54
CA GLU A 693 41.40 -18.29 4.77
C GLU A 693 41.57 -17.94 6.27
N ALA A 694 42.82 -17.79 6.69
CA ALA A 694 43.13 -17.25 8.01
C ALA A 694 42.88 -15.73 8.05
N PHE A 695 42.53 -15.21 9.23
CA PHE A 695 42.39 -13.77 9.45
C PHE A 695 43.75 -13.06 9.42
N GLU A 696 43.88 -12.02 8.62
CA GLU A 696 45.04 -11.11 8.56
C GLU A 696 44.76 -9.79 9.29
N LEU A 697 45.79 -9.24 9.94
CA LEU A 697 45.73 -7.93 10.59
C LEU A 697 45.78 -6.81 9.54
N ILE A 698 44.69 -6.06 9.43
CA ILE A 698 44.55 -4.98 8.44
C ILE A 698 44.38 -3.60 9.06
N GLY A 699 44.18 -3.51 10.38
CA GLY A 699 44.12 -2.23 11.06
C GLY A 699 43.89 -2.33 12.56
N GLY A 700 43.39 -1.26 13.17
CA GLY A 700 43.19 -1.17 14.61
C GLY A 700 43.86 0.03 15.28
N GLY A 701 43.84 0.05 16.61
CA GLY A 701 44.45 1.10 17.42
C GLY A 701 44.19 0.92 18.92
N LEU A 702 44.32 2.00 19.69
CA LEU A 702 44.19 1.98 21.15
C LEU A 702 42.95 2.74 21.63
N TYR A 703 42.25 2.16 22.60
CA TYR A 703 41.21 2.84 23.38
C TYR A 703 41.70 3.16 24.80
N LYS A 704 41.36 4.37 25.26
CA LYS A 704 41.54 4.79 26.65
C LYS A 704 40.22 4.64 27.41
N ASP A 705 40.28 4.02 28.58
CA ASP A 705 39.17 3.91 29.53
C ASP A 705 39.08 5.21 30.36
N GLU A 706 38.01 5.98 30.19
CA GLU A 706 37.69 7.10 31.07
C GLU A 706 36.32 6.85 31.72
N LYS A 707 36.08 7.44 32.91
CA LYS A 707 34.90 7.14 33.74
C LYS A 707 33.60 7.24 32.91
N ASN A 708 33.05 6.07 32.51
CA ASN A 708 31.84 5.86 31.71
C ASN A 708 31.95 6.04 30.18
N SER A 709 33.14 6.14 29.59
CA SER A 709 33.30 6.19 28.13
C SER A 709 34.67 5.69 27.66
N SER A 710 34.73 5.16 26.44
CA SER A 710 36.00 4.80 25.79
C SER A 710 36.25 5.68 24.58
N PHE A 711 37.44 6.26 24.50
CA PHE A 711 37.85 7.09 23.36
C PHE A 711 39.06 6.49 22.66
N LYS A 712 39.10 6.61 21.33
CA LYS A 712 40.26 6.27 20.51
C LYS A 712 41.42 7.22 20.85
N ILE A 713 42.63 6.68 20.95
CA ILE A 713 43.87 7.44 21.19
C ILE A 713 45.03 6.87 20.35
N GLY A 714 46.04 7.70 20.08
CA GLY A 714 47.28 7.31 19.41
C GLY A 714 47.10 6.99 17.92
N ASN A 715 48.02 6.21 17.36
CA ASN A 715 47.97 5.80 15.96
C ASN A 715 46.81 4.82 15.72
N TRP A 716 46.08 5.05 14.64
CA TRP A 716 44.95 4.23 14.19
C TRP A 716 45.03 3.94 12.70
N ILE A 717 44.60 2.73 12.35
CA ILE A 717 44.30 2.32 10.99
C ILE A 717 42.81 1.95 10.96
N GLU A 718 42.00 2.82 10.37
CA GLU A 718 40.56 2.62 10.23
C GLU A 718 40.22 1.99 8.88
N LEU A 719 39.13 1.24 8.82
CA LEU A 719 38.62 0.70 7.57
C LEU A 719 37.59 1.67 6.99
N SER A 720 37.50 1.74 5.67
CA SER A 720 36.39 2.47 5.03
C SER A 720 35.03 1.82 5.33
N SER A 721 33.96 2.61 5.31
CA SER A 721 32.58 2.10 5.45
C SER A 721 32.21 1.12 4.33
N GLY A 722 32.82 1.29 3.15
CA GLY A 722 32.73 0.38 2.01
C GLY A 722 33.87 -0.64 1.96
N PHE A 723 34.41 -1.10 3.09
CA PHE A 723 35.49 -2.09 3.08
C PHE A 723 34.96 -3.48 2.70
N TYR A 724 35.40 -4.03 1.57
CA TYR A 724 35.11 -5.40 1.14
C TYR A 724 36.19 -5.94 0.19
N CYS A 725 36.04 -7.15 -0.33
CA CYS A 725 37.06 -7.81 -1.15
C CYS A 725 37.48 -7.05 -2.43
N LEU A 726 36.66 -6.12 -2.94
CA LEU A 726 37.04 -5.26 -4.08
C LEU A 726 37.42 -3.84 -3.66
N SER A 727 37.24 -3.45 -2.39
CA SER A 727 37.58 -2.12 -1.90
C SER A 727 38.25 -2.22 -0.53
N GLN A 728 39.55 -2.52 -0.53
CA GLN A 728 40.34 -2.63 0.69
C GLN A 728 41.01 -1.29 1.02
N VAL A 729 40.18 -0.31 1.40
CA VAL A 729 40.63 1.04 1.75
C VAL A 729 40.78 1.19 3.26
N THR A 730 41.94 1.71 3.69
CA THR A 730 42.21 2.07 5.09
C THR A 730 42.60 3.54 5.25
N TYR A 731 42.34 4.09 6.44
CA TYR A 731 42.69 5.45 6.83
C TYR A 731 43.69 5.39 7.99
N VAL A 732 44.89 5.89 7.78
CA VAL A 732 45.97 5.86 8.76
C VAL A 732 46.16 7.26 9.34
N GLY A 733 46.12 7.41 10.66
CA GLY A 733 46.32 8.71 11.29
C GLY A 733 46.31 8.63 12.82
N ASN A 734 46.21 9.78 13.47
CA ASN A 734 46.26 9.88 14.92
C ASN A 734 44.94 10.34 15.54
N TYR A 735 44.65 9.78 16.71
CA TYR A 735 43.55 10.18 17.57
C TYR A 735 44.05 10.80 18.88
N ILE A 736 43.37 11.87 19.32
CA ILE A 736 43.49 12.43 20.68
C ILE A 736 42.08 12.55 21.27
N ASN A 737 41.83 11.86 22.38
CA ASN A 737 40.53 11.87 23.09
C ASN A 737 39.32 11.64 22.16
N GLY A 738 39.43 10.66 21.25
CA GLY A 738 38.37 10.29 20.33
C GLY A 738 38.24 11.18 19.09
N LYS A 739 39.13 12.17 18.92
CA LYS A 739 39.17 13.06 17.76
C LYS A 739 40.33 12.76 16.83
N LYS A 740 40.07 12.77 15.52
CA LYS A 740 41.10 12.74 14.48
C LYS A 740 41.92 14.03 14.54
N VAL A 741 43.24 13.90 14.57
CA VAL A 741 44.17 15.04 14.57
C VAL A 741 45.30 14.79 13.57
N GLY A 742 45.89 15.89 13.09
CA GLY A 742 47.10 15.82 12.28
C GLY A 742 46.88 15.28 10.88
N ARG A 743 47.94 14.72 10.29
CA ARG A 743 47.93 14.10 8.96
C ARG A 743 47.19 12.76 9.00
N TRP A 744 46.28 12.58 8.05
CA TRP A 744 45.59 11.34 7.78
C TRP A 744 45.85 10.91 6.35
N GLU A 745 46.18 9.65 6.16
CA GLU A 745 46.53 9.07 4.86
C GLU A 745 45.49 8.03 4.47
N ILE A 746 45.16 7.98 3.19
CA ILE A 746 44.24 6.98 2.63
C ILE A 746 45.08 5.98 1.85
N TRP A 747 45.01 4.72 2.28
CA TRP A 747 45.72 3.61 1.67
C TRP A 747 44.72 2.68 0.99
N PHE A 748 45.06 2.21 -0.20
CA PHE A 748 44.31 1.19 -0.92
C PHE A 748 45.17 -0.03 -1.12
N ARG A 749 44.65 -1.19 -0.70
CA ARG A 749 45.30 -2.47 -0.91
C ARG A 749 44.77 -3.11 -2.18
N ASP A 750 45.65 -3.28 -3.15
CA ASP A 750 45.30 -3.95 -4.40
C ASP A 750 44.98 -5.44 -4.12
N ARG A 751 43.87 -5.93 -4.68
CA ARG A 751 43.33 -7.25 -4.35
C ARG A 751 44.26 -8.39 -4.78
N GLU A 752 44.91 -8.22 -5.93
CA GLU A 752 45.71 -9.26 -6.57
C GLU A 752 47.13 -9.25 -6.04
N THR A 753 47.75 -8.07 -5.99
CA THR A 753 49.15 -7.92 -5.56
C THR A 753 49.31 -7.83 -4.04
N LYS A 754 48.22 -7.52 -3.31
CA LYS A 754 48.20 -7.27 -1.86
C LYS A 754 49.07 -6.10 -1.40
N VAL A 755 49.57 -5.28 -2.35
CA VAL A 755 50.38 -4.09 -2.07
C VAL A 755 49.48 -2.94 -1.62
N ASN A 756 49.91 -2.23 -0.58
CA ASN A 756 49.25 -1.01 -0.11
C ASN A 756 49.83 0.20 -0.85
N GLU A 757 48.96 1.04 -1.40
CA GLU A 757 49.32 2.26 -2.09
C GLU A 757 48.62 3.45 -1.44
N GLN A 758 49.36 4.53 -1.16
CA GLN A 758 48.77 5.77 -0.68
C GLN A 758 48.06 6.47 -1.84
N ILE A 759 46.75 6.62 -1.74
CA ILE A 759 45.89 7.18 -2.80
C ILE A 759 45.22 8.50 -2.41
N GLY A 760 45.38 8.94 -1.16
CA GLY A 760 44.86 10.22 -0.71
C GLY A 760 45.14 10.55 0.75
N GLY A 761 44.34 11.45 1.30
CA GLY A 761 44.51 11.94 2.66
C GLY A 761 44.47 13.46 2.77
N GLY A 762 44.71 13.97 3.97
CA GLY A 762 44.73 15.39 4.28
C GLY A 762 44.98 15.65 5.76
N PHE A 763 44.61 16.84 6.26
CA PHE A 763 44.90 17.25 7.63
C PHE A 763 43.62 17.54 8.43
N TYR A 764 43.61 17.15 9.71
CA TYR A 764 42.58 17.52 10.68
C TYR A 764 43.11 18.48 11.73
N LEU A 765 42.34 19.53 12.02
CA LEU A 765 42.53 20.42 13.17
C LEU A 765 41.62 19.99 14.32
N ASP A 766 42.13 20.04 15.55
CA ASP A 766 41.32 19.92 16.75
C ASP A 766 40.68 21.29 17.07
N GLN A 767 39.36 21.39 16.95
CA GLN A 767 38.61 22.59 17.33
C GLN A 767 37.64 22.30 18.48
N GLY A 768 38.16 21.77 19.59
CA GLY A 768 37.45 21.72 20.87
C GLY A 768 36.44 20.58 20.98
N SER A 769 35.34 20.58 20.21
CA SER A 769 34.33 19.50 20.27
C SER A 769 34.35 18.56 19.06
N SER A 770 34.98 18.96 17.95
CA SER A 770 35.02 18.19 16.70
C SER A 770 36.37 18.28 15.98
N SER A 771 36.64 17.26 15.15
CA SER A 771 37.77 17.24 14.21
C SER A 771 37.36 17.87 12.90
N ILE A 772 38.10 18.88 12.45
CA ILE A 772 37.75 19.64 11.27
C ILE A 772 38.81 19.46 10.19
N LYS A 773 38.39 19.05 8.99
CA LYS A 773 39.28 18.94 7.83
C LYS A 773 39.80 20.32 7.43
N THR A 774 41.08 20.42 7.11
CA THR A 774 41.74 21.65 6.65
C THR A 774 42.81 21.35 5.60
N GLY A 775 43.12 22.36 4.79
CA GLY A 775 44.18 22.34 3.77
C GLY A 775 43.86 21.42 2.59
N ASN A 776 44.90 20.99 1.88
CA ASN A 776 44.77 20.11 0.73
C ASN A 776 44.30 18.71 1.16
N TRP A 777 43.29 18.20 0.47
CA TRP A 777 42.70 16.88 0.65
C TRP A 777 42.57 16.16 -0.68
N ILE A 778 42.78 14.85 -0.63
CA ILE A 778 42.38 13.91 -1.68
C ILE A 778 41.38 12.94 -1.04
N GLU A 779 40.14 12.97 -1.51
CA GLU A 779 39.03 12.13 -1.05
C GLU A 779 38.69 11.05 -2.07
N LEU A 780 38.00 10.01 -1.62
CA LEU A 780 37.50 8.95 -2.49
C LEU A 780 36.05 9.23 -2.88
N SER A 781 35.63 8.77 -4.06
CA SER A 781 34.20 8.70 -4.38
C SER A 781 33.46 7.72 -3.50
N ASP A 782 32.17 7.95 -3.29
CA ASP A 782 31.29 6.99 -2.61
C ASP A 782 31.27 5.60 -3.30
N GLU A 783 31.51 5.57 -4.60
CA GLU A 783 31.63 4.36 -5.41
C GLU A 783 33.09 3.91 -5.61
N PHE A 784 33.99 4.19 -4.66
CA PHE A 784 35.39 3.79 -4.79
C PHE A 784 35.59 2.28 -4.54
N TYR A 785 36.18 1.59 -5.52
CA TYR A 785 36.65 0.20 -5.40
C TYR A 785 37.63 -0.12 -6.54
N CYS A 786 38.12 -1.36 -6.65
CA CYS A 786 39.23 -1.71 -7.53
C CYS A 786 38.99 -1.40 -9.01
N LEU A 787 37.74 -1.43 -9.50
CA LEU A 787 37.39 -1.10 -10.89
C LEU A 787 36.96 0.37 -11.08
N SER A 788 36.80 1.12 -10.00
CA SER A 788 36.32 2.51 -9.98
C SER A 788 37.16 3.32 -9.00
N GLN A 789 38.37 3.68 -9.40
CA GLN A 789 39.31 4.39 -8.54
C GLN A 789 39.22 5.89 -8.79
N VAL A 790 38.09 6.49 -8.39
CA VAL A 790 37.85 7.93 -8.53
C VAL A 790 38.23 8.66 -7.24
N THR A 791 39.04 9.71 -7.36
CA THR A 791 39.40 10.59 -6.25
C THR A 791 39.08 12.06 -6.55
N TYR A 792 38.86 12.84 -5.50
CA TYR A 792 38.59 14.27 -5.55
C TYR A 792 39.70 15.00 -4.83
N ALA A 793 40.42 15.88 -5.51
CA ALA A 793 41.55 16.63 -4.94
C ALA A 793 41.22 18.13 -4.86
N GLY A 794 41.28 18.71 -3.67
CA GLY A 794 41.00 20.14 -3.47
C GLY A 794 41.26 20.59 -2.04
N ASP A 795 40.80 21.78 -1.69
CA ASP A 795 41.08 22.41 -0.39
C ASP A 795 39.87 22.41 0.54
N TYR A 796 40.17 22.21 1.83
CA TYR A 796 39.26 22.42 2.94
C TYR A 796 39.62 23.67 3.73
N LYS A 797 38.61 24.46 4.09
CA LYS A 797 38.73 25.57 5.04
C LYS A 797 37.64 25.46 6.09
N ASN A 798 38.04 25.27 7.35
CA ASN A 798 37.11 25.07 8.48
C ASN A 798 36.08 23.95 8.24
N GLY A 799 36.50 22.84 7.63
CA GLY A 799 35.63 21.67 7.40
C GLY A 799 34.71 21.79 6.19
N ILE A 800 34.79 22.89 5.46
CA ILE A 800 34.02 23.14 4.24
C ILE A 800 34.95 23.01 3.03
N LYS A 801 34.49 22.32 1.99
CA LYS A 801 35.18 22.27 0.68
C LYS A 801 35.16 23.66 0.07
N VAL A 802 36.31 24.17 -0.36
CA VAL A 802 36.42 25.50 -0.98
C VAL A 802 37.15 25.43 -2.31
N GLY A 803 36.84 26.38 -3.20
CA GLY A 803 37.55 26.56 -4.46
C GLY A 803 37.37 25.39 -5.43
N ARG A 804 38.43 25.11 -6.18
CA ARG A 804 38.47 24.09 -7.23
C ARG A 804 38.77 22.71 -6.65
N TRP A 805 37.96 21.73 -7.04
CA TRP A 805 38.14 20.31 -6.71
C TRP A 805 38.29 19.50 -8.00
N ASP A 806 39.45 18.91 -8.22
CA ASP A 806 39.75 18.12 -9.41
C ASP A 806 39.32 16.67 -9.24
N ILE A 807 38.63 16.12 -10.24
CA ILE A 807 38.19 14.73 -10.26
C ILE A 807 39.19 13.91 -11.06
N TRP A 808 39.84 12.97 -10.38
CA TRP A 808 40.83 12.06 -10.95
C TRP A 808 40.26 10.65 -11.04
N PHE A 809 40.52 9.98 -12.15
CA PHE A 809 40.23 8.57 -12.34
C PHE A 809 41.55 7.81 -12.54
N ARG A 810 41.78 6.78 -11.73
CA ARG A 810 42.96 5.93 -11.86
C ARG A 810 42.65 4.69 -12.68
N HIS A 811 43.38 4.53 -13.77
CA HIS A 811 43.29 3.39 -14.67
C HIS A 811 43.80 2.12 -13.97
N GLN A 812 42.99 1.06 -13.95
CA GLN A 812 43.36 -0.16 -13.24
C GLN A 812 44.59 -0.85 -13.87
N GLU A 813 44.65 -0.91 -15.20
CA GLU A 813 45.71 -1.60 -15.95
C GLU A 813 47.03 -0.82 -15.93
N THR A 814 46.98 0.49 -16.18
CA THR A 814 48.19 1.31 -16.31
C THR A 814 48.60 1.98 -15.00
N LYS A 815 47.74 1.95 -13.98
CA LYS A 815 47.87 2.66 -12.70
C LYS A 815 48.05 4.19 -12.82
N LYS A 816 47.86 4.76 -14.02
CA LYS A 816 47.95 6.21 -14.28
C LYS A 816 46.68 6.92 -13.85
N ASN A 817 46.83 8.16 -13.35
CA ASN A 817 45.73 9.05 -13.02
C ASN A 817 45.40 9.95 -14.22
N GLU A 818 44.11 10.10 -14.50
CA GLU A 818 43.57 10.98 -15.53
C GLU A 818 42.59 11.96 -14.89
N GLN A 819 42.71 13.24 -15.20
CA GLN A 819 41.73 14.23 -14.77
C GLN A 819 40.50 14.15 -15.68
N ILE A 820 39.36 13.73 -15.12
CA ILE A 820 38.12 13.50 -15.87
C ILE A 820 37.06 14.60 -15.64
N GLY A 821 37.30 15.50 -14.70
CA GLY A 821 36.33 16.53 -14.35
C GLY A 821 36.82 17.49 -13.26
N ARG A 822 35.93 18.41 -12.88
CA ARG A 822 36.15 19.36 -11.78
C ARG A 822 34.83 19.78 -11.13
N GLU A 823 34.92 20.18 -9.87
CA GLU A 823 33.85 20.77 -9.07
C GLU A 823 34.32 22.14 -8.55
N PHE A 824 33.39 23.05 -8.33
CA PHE A 824 33.69 24.37 -7.78
C PHE A 824 32.80 24.64 -6.56
N TYR A 825 33.43 25.02 -5.45
CA TYR A 825 32.77 25.36 -4.20
C TYR A 825 33.01 26.82 -3.85
N ASN A 826 31.97 27.50 -3.37
CA ASN A 826 32.04 28.91 -2.98
C ASN A 826 32.66 29.05 -1.57
N ASP A 827 33.62 29.96 -1.42
CA ASP A 827 34.35 30.21 -0.18
C ASP A 827 33.69 31.28 0.72
N GLN A 828 32.65 31.97 0.24
CA GLN A 828 32.08 33.13 0.93
C GLN A 828 30.94 32.85 1.92
N VAL A 829 30.38 31.64 1.95
CA VAL A 829 29.21 31.35 2.81
C VAL A 829 29.57 30.27 3.82
N LYS A 830 29.59 30.65 5.10
CA LYS A 830 30.08 29.87 6.25
C LYS A 830 29.29 28.59 6.56
N ASP A 831 28.22 28.32 5.81
CA ASP A 831 27.25 27.26 6.08
C ASP A 831 26.71 26.57 4.82
N ASP A 832 27.31 26.83 3.65
CA ASP A 832 26.72 26.40 2.40
C ASP A 832 27.67 25.55 1.58
N SER A 833 27.57 24.22 1.75
CA SER A 833 28.12 23.23 0.81
C SER A 833 27.41 23.24 -0.55
N ARG A 834 26.58 24.26 -0.82
CA ARG A 834 25.85 24.46 -2.07
C ARG A 834 26.77 24.43 -3.26
N LYS A 835 26.37 23.63 -4.24
CA LYS A 835 27.00 23.54 -5.54
C LYS A 835 26.80 24.86 -6.29
N ASN A 836 27.90 25.44 -6.76
CA ASN A 836 27.91 26.65 -7.58
C ASN A 836 29.01 26.56 -8.67
N GLY A 837 28.80 27.17 -9.82
CA GLY A 837 29.80 27.19 -10.90
C GLY A 837 29.77 25.93 -11.77
N ILE A 838 30.91 25.57 -12.39
CA ILE A 838 31.03 24.42 -13.31
C ILE A 838 31.25 23.13 -12.52
N TRP A 839 30.49 22.09 -12.87
CA TRP A 839 30.51 20.79 -12.24
C TRP A 839 30.58 19.66 -13.25
N THR A 840 31.33 18.64 -12.90
CA THR A 840 31.29 17.31 -13.53
C THR A 840 30.58 16.35 -12.60
N GLN A 841 29.42 15.83 -13.01
CA GLN A 841 28.69 14.80 -12.28
C GLN A 841 28.93 13.44 -12.94
N LEU A 842 29.36 12.47 -12.14
CA LEU A 842 29.49 11.08 -12.59
C LEU A 842 28.13 10.40 -12.54
N ILE A 843 27.79 9.56 -13.53
CA ILE A 843 26.62 8.69 -13.42
C ILE A 843 26.82 7.70 -12.26
N SER A 844 25.74 7.30 -11.58
CA SER A 844 25.81 6.14 -10.69
C SER A 844 26.36 4.95 -11.47
N ASN A 845 27.31 4.21 -10.90
CA ASN A 845 28.03 3.11 -11.53
C ASN A 845 29.12 3.51 -12.53
N PHE A 846 29.74 4.69 -12.41
CA PHE A 846 30.74 5.20 -13.35
C PHE A 846 31.90 4.23 -13.65
N GLY A 847 32.29 3.39 -12.68
CA GLY A 847 33.30 2.34 -12.88
C GLY A 847 32.76 0.91 -12.93
N ASN A 848 31.44 0.70 -12.81
CA ASN A 848 30.86 -0.64 -12.67
C ASN A 848 31.13 -1.49 -13.91
N GLY A 849 31.71 -2.67 -13.68
CA GLY A 849 32.28 -3.54 -14.71
C GLY A 849 31.26 -4.07 -15.72
N THR A 850 29.98 -3.87 -15.48
CA THR A 850 28.88 -4.32 -16.35
C THR A 850 28.58 -3.34 -17.49
N GLY A 851 29.02 -2.08 -17.40
CA GLY A 851 28.85 -1.09 -18.45
C GLY A 851 30.07 -0.98 -19.37
N LEU A 852 29.85 -1.04 -20.69
CA LEU A 852 30.89 -0.75 -21.69
C LEU A 852 31.27 0.74 -21.74
N LYS A 853 30.52 1.62 -21.06
CA LYS A 853 30.61 3.07 -21.19
C LYS A 853 30.76 3.75 -19.84
N GLN A 854 31.62 4.75 -19.78
CA GLN A 854 31.71 5.70 -18.67
C GLN A 854 31.01 6.99 -19.09
N ILE A 855 30.12 7.52 -18.26
CA ILE A 855 29.31 8.72 -18.58
C ILE A 855 29.54 9.79 -17.53
N ILE A 856 29.83 11.01 -18.01
CA ILE A 856 29.89 12.22 -17.19
C ILE A 856 28.90 13.26 -17.70
N TYR A 857 28.45 14.12 -16.80
CA TYR A 857 27.62 15.26 -17.10
C TYR A 857 28.36 16.53 -16.71
N ASN A 858 28.61 17.41 -17.67
CA ASN A 858 29.28 18.68 -17.43
C ASN A 858 28.28 19.82 -17.56
N GLY A 859 28.14 20.66 -16.54
CA GLY A 859 27.27 21.82 -16.61
C GLY A 859 27.45 22.75 -15.43
N ALA A 860 26.50 23.66 -15.23
CA ALA A 860 26.58 24.62 -14.14
C ALA A 860 25.54 24.35 -13.04
N TYR A 861 25.94 24.62 -11.80
CA TYR A 861 25.05 24.74 -10.66
C TYR A 861 24.95 26.20 -10.20
N LYS A 862 23.77 26.58 -9.70
CA LYS A 862 23.53 27.81 -8.95
C LYS A 862 22.63 27.47 -7.77
N ASN A 863 23.15 27.61 -6.54
CA ASN A 863 22.44 27.27 -5.30
C ASN A 863 21.83 25.86 -5.31
N ASP A 864 22.64 24.83 -5.59
CA ASP A 864 22.24 23.42 -5.72
C ASP A 864 21.27 23.07 -6.86
N LYS A 865 20.87 24.06 -7.68
CA LYS A 865 20.06 23.82 -8.87
C LYS A 865 20.94 23.73 -10.11
N LYS A 866 20.70 22.72 -10.94
CA LYS A 866 21.27 22.65 -12.29
C LYS A 866 20.69 23.80 -13.10
N VAL A 867 21.55 24.56 -13.76
CA VAL A 867 21.16 25.70 -14.61
C VAL A 867 21.88 25.63 -15.95
N GLY A 868 21.25 26.18 -16.98
CA GLY A 868 21.85 26.31 -18.31
C GLY A 868 22.00 24.96 -19.04
N ILE A 869 23.03 24.87 -19.87
CA ILE A 869 23.29 23.71 -20.72
C ILE A 869 24.17 22.71 -19.96
N TRP A 870 23.72 21.46 -19.91
CA TRP A 870 24.45 20.32 -19.40
C TRP A 870 24.81 19.37 -20.55
N GLU A 871 26.10 19.07 -20.72
CA GLU A 871 26.58 18.13 -21.71
C GLU A 871 26.71 16.73 -21.10
N GLU A 872 25.99 15.76 -21.65
CA GLU A 872 26.26 14.35 -21.40
C GLU A 872 27.42 13.93 -22.32
N ARG A 873 28.49 13.41 -21.73
CA ARG A 873 29.64 12.87 -22.46
C ARG A 873 29.88 11.42 -22.06
N GLU A 874 30.24 10.59 -23.03
CA GLU A 874 30.56 9.18 -22.79
C GLU A 874 31.93 8.82 -23.35
N ARG A 875 32.52 7.75 -22.83
CA ARG A 875 33.65 7.06 -23.47
C ARG A 875 33.53 5.56 -23.31
N ASN A 876 34.10 4.82 -24.24
CA ASN A 876 34.21 3.36 -24.13
C ASN A 876 35.29 3.01 -23.09
N LYS A 877 34.94 2.15 -22.13
CA LYS A 877 35.83 1.71 -21.04
C LYS A 877 37.10 1.03 -21.57
N TYR A 878 37.05 0.43 -22.77
CA TYR A 878 38.18 -0.26 -23.39
C TYR A 878 38.97 0.61 -24.40
N GLN A 879 38.51 1.84 -24.69
CA GLN A 879 39.16 2.76 -25.63
C GLN A 879 39.44 4.10 -24.92
N MET A 880 40.19 4.03 -23.83
CA MET A 880 40.38 5.17 -22.94
C MET A 880 41.27 6.27 -23.55
N ASP A 881 42.01 5.95 -24.60
CA ASP A 881 42.76 6.88 -25.44
C ASP A 881 41.88 7.85 -26.24
N GLN A 882 40.59 7.54 -26.45
CA GLN A 882 39.67 8.36 -27.24
C GLN A 882 39.05 9.54 -26.46
N GLY A 883 39.29 9.64 -25.15
CA GLY A 883 38.67 10.69 -24.31
C GLY A 883 37.14 10.61 -24.25
N PHE A 884 36.51 11.61 -23.62
CA PHE A 884 35.04 11.72 -23.52
C PHE A 884 34.44 12.42 -24.74
N ILE A 885 33.54 11.74 -25.44
CA ILE A 885 32.80 12.25 -26.60
C ILE A 885 31.44 12.78 -26.14
N LYS A 886 31.03 13.95 -26.65
CA LYS A 886 29.72 14.55 -26.36
C LYS A 886 28.60 13.75 -27.03
N ILE A 887 27.55 13.41 -26.28
CA ILE A 887 26.41 12.62 -26.74
C ILE A 887 25.16 13.47 -26.92
N LYS A 888 24.83 14.31 -25.95
CA LYS A 888 23.69 15.23 -26.05
C LYS A 888 23.81 16.42 -25.09
N GLU A 889 22.97 17.40 -25.32
CA GLU A 889 22.76 18.55 -24.45
C GLU A 889 21.42 18.43 -23.71
N ILE A 890 21.41 18.84 -22.45
CA ILE A 890 20.24 18.89 -21.59
C ILE A 890 20.12 20.33 -21.11
N ILE A 891 18.98 20.98 -21.38
CA ILE A 891 18.74 22.37 -21.01
C ILE A 891 17.92 22.38 -19.72
N TYR A 892 18.43 23.07 -18.70
CA TYR A 892 17.71 23.33 -17.46
C TYR A 892 17.32 24.80 -17.38
N ASP A 893 16.04 25.05 -17.09
CA ASP A 893 15.50 26.40 -16.89
C ASP A 893 16.16 27.07 -15.68
N TYR A 894 16.30 28.39 -15.78
CA TYR A 894 17.05 29.23 -14.84
C TYR A 894 16.28 29.57 -13.56
#